data_AF-A0A6P6J531-F1
#
_entry.id   AF-A0A6P6J531-F1
#
_cell.length_a   1.000
_cell.length_b   1.000
_cell.length_c   1.000
_cell.angle_alpha   90.00
_cell.angle_beta   90.00
_cell.angle_gamma   90.00
#
_symmetry.space_group_name_H-M   'P 1'
#
loop_
_entity.id
_entity.type
_entity.pdbx_description
1 polymer ?
#
loop_
_entity_poly.entity_id
_entity_poly.type
_entity_poly.pdbx_seq_one_letter_code
_entity_poly.pdbx_strand_id
1 'polypeptide(L)'
;MINCISTKKTIIFCSRLSDCSITEEGYKALASALRSNPSHLIELDLTGNDPGQSGVKQLSDLLQDEQCSLKTIRFLKSPAAEEACEYLTKVLGTSPLFLTELDLSEDKLGDLDGEKLSSLLMDSHSKLEKMKLNNCDRTEKSCSVLATVLSSKTILKEMNLNNSRLLDSGVKEIFEGLKNPVCELKILKLSDCSITEEGYKTLTSSLRSNSHLIELDLTGNDPGESGVKDVIDLLRGGCCKLKTVRFLKSPAAQKACDHLTEVLGTNPLLLKELDLSEDKLGDLDGEKLSALLMDSHNKVEKMKLNNCELIEKSCSVLATVLSSKTILKEMNLNNSRLLDSGVKEICEGLKNPVCELKILKLSDCSITEEGYKALASALRSNPSHLIELDLRGNDPGQSGVKELNDLLQGPNYSLKTLRFLGPAAEEACKYLTDVLHIKNPLLLRELNLSEHELGDTRVNQISALLQDKHCTLNTLMLKNNSITEKGCAALISAFYSNPSNLIELDLSGNKLGNSGIEKICLLLKNPQCKLKQLKLSDCSITEEGYKALASALRSNPSHLIELDLTGNDPGQSGVKQLSDLLQDEQCSLKTIRFLKSPAAEEACEYLTKVLGTSPLFLTELDLSEDKLGDLDGEKLSSLLMDSHSKLEKMKLNNCDRTEKSCSVLATVLSSKTILKEMNLNNSRLLDSGVKEIFEGLKNPVCELKILKLSNCALTEESCSALASVLSSDSSSLKDLDLSNNTLKDSGVELISDGLKDNCKLEKLCLSDCSITEEGYKALASALRSNPSHLIELDLTGNDPGQSGVKELNDLLQGPNYSLKTLR
;
A
#
# COMPACT_ATOMS: atom_id res chain seq x y z
N MET A 1 -83.19 -59.25 -13.73
CA MET A 1 -83.80 -59.85 -14.93
C MET A 1 -82.73 -60.73 -15.58
N ILE A 2 -82.87 -62.05 -15.54
CA ILE A 2 -81.84 -63.00 -16.02
C ILE A 2 -81.97 -63.10 -17.54
N ASN A 3 -80.96 -62.64 -18.29
CA ASN A 3 -80.90 -62.87 -19.73
C ASN A 3 -79.98 -64.08 -20.00
N CYS A 4 -80.56 -65.18 -20.46
CA CYS A 4 -79.82 -66.33 -20.97
C CYS A 4 -79.53 -66.13 -22.47
N ILE A 5 -78.26 -66.02 -22.85
CA ILE A 5 -77.83 -66.17 -24.25
C ILE A 5 -77.35 -67.62 -24.42
N SER A 6 -78.02 -68.38 -25.27
CA SER A 6 -77.72 -69.79 -25.55
C SER A 6 -76.96 -69.90 -26.87
N THR A 7 -75.69 -70.29 -26.82
CA THR A 7 -75.01 -71.01 -27.90
C THR A 7 -74.24 -72.19 -27.30
N LYS A 8 -74.38 -73.36 -27.92
CA LYS A 8 -74.05 -74.68 -27.37
C LYS A 8 -72.65 -74.80 -26.75
N LYS A 9 -72.64 -75.41 -25.56
CA LYS A 9 -71.56 -75.75 -24.59
C LYS A 9 -71.18 -74.59 -23.64
N THR A 10 -71.57 -74.80 -22.37
CA THR A 10 -71.46 -73.95 -21.16
C THR A 10 -72.58 -72.92 -20.99
N ILE A 11 -73.53 -73.22 -20.10
CA ILE A 11 -74.55 -72.25 -19.63
C ILE A 11 -73.83 -71.33 -18.65
N ILE A 12 -73.57 -70.08 -19.05
CA ILE A 12 -73.05 -69.04 -18.16
C ILE A 12 -74.25 -68.45 -17.43
N PHE A 13 -74.39 -68.72 -16.13
CA PHE A 13 -75.26 -67.90 -15.28
C PHE A 13 -74.53 -66.59 -15.01
N CYS A 14 -75.13 -65.47 -15.43
CA CYS A 14 -74.72 -64.11 -15.10
C CYS A 14 -75.76 -63.54 -14.15
N SER A 15 -75.37 -63.27 -12.90
CA SER A 15 -76.18 -62.56 -11.92
C SER A 15 -75.78 -61.08 -11.97
N ARG A 16 -76.68 -60.20 -12.42
CA ARG A 16 -76.49 -58.75 -12.33
C ARG A 16 -77.14 -58.22 -11.07
N LEU A 17 -76.33 -57.81 -10.10
CA LEU A 17 -76.70 -57.06 -8.90
C LEU A 17 -76.10 -55.64 -8.94
N SER A 18 -75.98 -55.07 -10.14
CA SER A 18 -75.44 -53.72 -10.33
C SER A 18 -76.33 -52.65 -9.66
N ASP A 19 -75.71 -51.61 -9.08
CA ASP A 19 -76.37 -50.46 -8.43
C ASP A 19 -77.41 -50.82 -7.34
N CYS A 20 -77.23 -51.96 -6.68
CA CYS A 20 -78.18 -52.50 -5.70
C CYS A 20 -77.96 -51.97 -4.27
N SER A 21 -77.03 -51.04 -4.05
CA SER A 21 -76.67 -50.48 -2.73
C SER A 21 -76.37 -51.57 -1.68
N ILE A 22 -75.62 -52.60 -2.07
CA ILE A 22 -75.25 -53.71 -1.17
C ILE A 22 -74.37 -53.17 -0.04
N THR A 23 -74.72 -53.48 1.21
CA THR A 23 -73.94 -53.09 2.40
C THR A 23 -72.78 -54.06 2.64
N GLU A 24 -71.77 -53.69 3.44
CA GLU A 24 -70.66 -54.59 3.79
C GLU A 24 -71.13 -55.96 4.35
N GLU A 25 -72.21 -55.97 5.15
CA GLU A 25 -72.82 -57.22 5.63
C GLU A 25 -73.55 -57.99 4.52
N GLY A 26 -74.14 -57.28 3.56
CA GLY A 26 -74.67 -57.86 2.33
C GLY A 26 -73.59 -58.59 1.51
N TYR A 27 -72.38 -58.04 1.44
CA TYR A 27 -71.24 -58.68 0.77
C TYR A 27 -70.72 -59.92 1.51
N LYS A 28 -70.66 -59.89 2.85
CA LYS A 28 -70.33 -61.08 3.65
C LYS A 28 -71.36 -62.17 3.48
N ALA A 29 -72.65 -61.82 3.50
CA ALA A 29 -73.74 -62.76 3.28
C ALA A 29 -73.69 -63.35 1.86
N LEU A 30 -73.43 -62.52 0.84
CA LEU A 30 -73.28 -62.95 -0.55
C LEU A 30 -72.09 -63.90 -0.72
N ALA A 31 -70.92 -63.57 -0.17
CA ALA A 31 -69.74 -64.43 -0.20
C ALA A 31 -69.99 -65.75 0.55
N SER A 32 -70.62 -65.71 1.73
CA SER A 32 -70.97 -66.92 2.49
C SER A 32 -71.98 -67.81 1.75
N ALA A 33 -72.98 -67.22 1.08
CA ALA A 33 -73.94 -67.93 0.25
C ALA A 33 -73.30 -68.61 -0.96
N LEU A 34 -72.35 -67.94 -1.62
CA LEU A 34 -71.62 -68.49 -2.77
C LEU A 34 -70.60 -69.57 -2.36
N ARG A 35 -70.04 -69.52 -1.15
CA ARG A 35 -69.20 -70.61 -0.60
C ARG A 35 -70.00 -71.82 -0.15
N SER A 36 -71.16 -71.61 0.49
CA SER A 36 -72.00 -72.69 1.00
C SER A 36 -72.82 -73.39 -0.08
N ASN A 37 -72.97 -72.78 -1.26
CA ASN A 37 -73.68 -73.37 -2.39
C ASN A 37 -72.90 -73.11 -3.69
N PRO A 38 -72.11 -74.08 -4.20
CA PRO A 38 -71.34 -73.92 -5.44
C PRO A 38 -72.29 -73.85 -6.64
N SER A 39 -72.84 -72.67 -6.86
CA SER A 39 -73.70 -72.37 -8.00
C SER A 39 -72.90 -72.42 -9.31
N HIS A 40 -73.51 -72.77 -10.44
CA HIS A 40 -72.90 -72.65 -11.78
C HIS A 40 -72.68 -71.20 -12.24
N LEU A 41 -72.70 -70.25 -11.30
CA LEU A 41 -72.45 -68.84 -11.53
C LEU A 41 -70.96 -68.66 -11.81
N ILE A 42 -70.64 -68.42 -13.07
CA ILE A 42 -69.26 -68.22 -13.53
C ILE A 42 -68.87 -66.74 -13.42
N GLU A 43 -69.85 -65.84 -13.55
CA GLU A 43 -69.65 -64.40 -13.56
C GLU A 43 -70.71 -63.68 -12.70
N LEU A 44 -70.27 -62.79 -11.82
CA LEU A 44 -71.11 -61.98 -10.94
C LEU A 44 -70.82 -60.50 -11.15
N ASP A 45 -71.83 -59.74 -11.57
CA ASP A 45 -71.73 -58.31 -11.86
C ASP A 45 -72.29 -57.51 -10.68
N LEU A 46 -71.40 -56.85 -9.94
CA LEU A 46 -71.67 -56.01 -8.77
C LEU A 46 -71.37 -54.53 -9.05
N THR A 47 -71.25 -54.14 -10.32
CA THR A 47 -70.89 -52.77 -10.72
C THR A 47 -71.78 -51.72 -10.08
N GLY A 48 -71.20 -50.60 -9.63
CA GLY A 48 -71.95 -49.48 -9.03
C GLY A 48 -72.38 -49.67 -7.57
N ASN A 49 -71.93 -50.75 -6.90
CA ASN A 49 -72.08 -50.91 -5.46
C ASN A 49 -70.77 -50.58 -4.73
N ASP A 50 -70.82 -50.17 -3.46
CA ASP A 50 -69.62 -49.92 -2.64
C ASP A 50 -69.35 -51.08 -1.67
N PRO A 51 -68.43 -52.00 -2.02
CA PRO A 51 -68.10 -53.15 -1.18
C PRO A 51 -67.39 -52.81 0.14
N GLY A 52 -66.86 -51.61 0.31
CA GLY A 52 -66.01 -51.29 1.45
C GLY A 52 -64.78 -52.20 1.55
N GLN A 53 -63.99 -52.04 2.62
CA GLN A 53 -62.74 -52.80 2.75
C GLN A 53 -63.00 -54.28 3.00
N SER A 54 -64.02 -54.58 3.81
CA SER A 54 -64.37 -55.96 4.16
C SER A 54 -65.00 -56.70 2.97
N GLY A 55 -65.84 -56.05 2.15
CA GLY A 55 -66.52 -56.70 1.04
C GLY A 55 -65.56 -57.09 -0.09
N VAL A 56 -64.64 -56.20 -0.48
CA VAL A 56 -63.64 -56.51 -1.53
C VAL A 56 -62.76 -57.67 -1.11
N LYS A 57 -62.32 -57.72 0.16
CA LYS A 57 -61.52 -58.84 0.67
C LYS A 57 -62.28 -60.16 0.62
N GLN A 58 -63.52 -60.18 1.10
CA GLN A 58 -64.36 -61.39 1.11
C GLN A 58 -64.65 -61.92 -0.29
N LEU A 59 -64.83 -61.03 -1.27
CA LEU A 59 -65.02 -61.37 -2.68
C LEU A 59 -63.71 -61.80 -3.37
N SER A 60 -62.58 -61.19 -3.02
CA SER A 60 -61.25 -61.60 -3.53
C SER A 60 -60.87 -62.99 -3.00
N ASP A 61 -61.10 -63.25 -1.72
CA ASP A 61 -60.91 -64.56 -1.08
C ASP A 61 -61.84 -65.61 -1.72
N LEU A 62 -63.04 -65.21 -2.16
CA LEU A 62 -63.99 -66.08 -2.85
C LEU A 62 -63.49 -66.50 -4.25
N LEU A 63 -62.83 -65.62 -5.00
CA LEU A 63 -62.25 -65.93 -6.31
C LEU A 63 -61.04 -66.87 -6.24
N GLN A 64 -60.39 -66.94 -5.07
CA GLN A 64 -59.27 -67.86 -4.80
C GLN A 64 -59.72 -69.21 -4.22
N ASP A 65 -61.00 -69.37 -3.88
CA ASP A 65 -61.56 -70.58 -3.29
C ASP A 65 -61.80 -71.66 -4.36
N GLU A 66 -61.03 -72.76 -4.32
CA GLU A 66 -61.10 -73.86 -5.31
C GLU A 66 -62.48 -74.54 -5.36
N GLN A 67 -63.32 -74.39 -4.33
CA GLN A 67 -64.67 -74.94 -4.30
C GLN A 67 -65.72 -74.02 -4.94
N CYS A 68 -65.38 -72.77 -5.26
CA CYS A 68 -66.26 -71.83 -5.92
C CYS A 68 -66.16 -71.95 -7.46
N SER A 69 -67.30 -72.01 -8.17
CA SER A 69 -67.31 -72.01 -9.65
C SER A 69 -67.18 -70.61 -10.26
N LEU A 70 -67.19 -69.57 -9.42
CA LEU A 70 -67.13 -68.18 -9.82
C LEU A 70 -65.72 -67.83 -10.27
N LYS A 71 -65.59 -67.38 -11.52
CA LYS A 71 -64.29 -67.04 -12.13
C LYS A 71 -64.09 -65.54 -12.29
N THR A 72 -65.18 -64.78 -12.32
CA THR A 72 -65.13 -63.34 -12.56
C THR A 72 -66.15 -62.64 -11.67
N ILE A 73 -65.70 -61.65 -10.91
CA ILE A 73 -66.55 -60.67 -10.24
C ILE A 73 -66.25 -59.35 -10.93
N ARG A 74 -67.27 -58.58 -11.30
CA ARG A 74 -67.10 -57.20 -11.80
C ARG A 74 -67.52 -56.22 -10.73
N PHE A 75 -66.57 -55.46 -10.18
CA PHE A 75 -66.85 -54.39 -9.22
C PHE A 75 -66.60 -52.99 -9.81
N LEU A 76 -65.60 -52.80 -10.68
CA LEU A 76 -65.29 -51.51 -11.28
C LEU A 76 -66.20 -51.19 -12.45
N LYS A 77 -66.40 -49.89 -12.69
CA LYS A 77 -67.31 -49.36 -13.71
C LYS A 77 -66.92 -49.72 -15.14
N SER A 78 -65.69 -50.18 -15.38
CA SER A 78 -65.24 -50.61 -16.70
C SER A 78 -64.45 -51.93 -16.66
N PRO A 79 -64.57 -52.78 -17.69
CA PRO A 79 -63.75 -53.98 -17.81
C PRO A 79 -62.24 -53.68 -17.81
N ALA A 80 -61.84 -52.54 -18.40
CA ALA A 80 -60.45 -52.09 -18.44
C ALA A 80 -59.89 -51.80 -17.03
N ALA A 81 -60.70 -51.21 -16.16
CA ALA A 81 -60.35 -50.96 -14.76
C ALA A 81 -60.20 -52.27 -13.97
N GLU A 82 -61.06 -53.25 -14.23
CA GLU A 82 -61.00 -54.58 -13.62
C GLU A 82 -59.70 -55.31 -13.97
N GLU A 83 -59.35 -55.34 -15.27
CA GLU A 83 -58.12 -55.95 -15.76
C GLU A 83 -56.87 -55.28 -15.17
N ALA A 84 -56.87 -53.94 -15.04
CA ALA A 84 -55.79 -53.23 -14.37
C ALA A 84 -55.70 -53.58 -12.88
N CYS A 85 -56.84 -53.69 -12.19
CA CYS A 85 -56.88 -54.04 -10.78
C CYS A 85 -56.38 -55.46 -10.53
N GLU A 86 -56.77 -56.43 -11.36
CA GLU A 86 -56.30 -57.82 -11.28
C GLU A 86 -54.79 -57.92 -11.51
N TYR A 87 -54.29 -57.25 -12.57
CA TYR A 87 -52.86 -57.21 -12.85
C TYR A 87 -52.08 -56.63 -11.68
N LEU A 88 -52.49 -55.47 -11.16
CA LEU A 88 -51.82 -54.81 -10.05
C LEU A 88 -51.93 -55.59 -8.74
N THR A 89 -53.04 -56.27 -8.49
CA THR A 89 -53.19 -57.14 -7.31
C THR A 89 -52.17 -58.28 -7.35
N LYS A 90 -51.91 -58.83 -8.54
CA LYS A 90 -50.89 -59.87 -8.74
C LYS A 90 -49.47 -59.35 -8.54
N VAL A 91 -49.18 -58.14 -9.02
CA VAL A 91 -47.85 -57.51 -8.91
C VAL A 91 -47.55 -57.03 -7.50
N LEU A 92 -48.55 -56.46 -6.81
CA LEU A 92 -48.39 -55.83 -5.49
C LEU A 92 -48.69 -56.77 -4.32
N GLY A 93 -49.34 -57.91 -4.58
CA GLY A 93 -49.82 -58.83 -3.55
C GLY A 93 -51.01 -58.31 -2.74
N THR A 94 -51.53 -57.13 -3.08
CA THR A 94 -52.69 -56.49 -2.44
C THR A 94 -53.49 -55.70 -3.47
N SER A 95 -54.80 -55.58 -3.28
CA SER A 95 -55.64 -54.83 -4.22
C SER A 95 -55.32 -53.33 -4.16
N PRO A 96 -55.13 -52.67 -5.31
CA PRO A 96 -54.86 -51.23 -5.37
C PRO A 96 -55.99 -50.37 -4.81
N LEU A 97 -57.22 -50.90 -4.70
CA LEU A 97 -58.35 -50.18 -4.09
C LEU A 97 -58.20 -49.92 -2.60
N PHE A 98 -57.34 -50.68 -1.91
CA PHE A 98 -57.09 -50.50 -0.48
C PHE A 98 -56.01 -49.45 -0.19
N LEU A 99 -55.33 -48.97 -1.24
CA LEU A 99 -54.18 -48.12 -1.11
C LEU A 99 -54.55 -46.66 -1.35
N THR A 100 -53.85 -45.78 -0.66
CA THR A 100 -53.80 -44.34 -0.97
C THR A 100 -52.55 -43.97 -1.76
N GLU A 101 -51.54 -44.84 -1.74
CA GLU A 101 -50.30 -44.74 -2.48
C GLU A 101 -50.03 -46.02 -3.27
N LEU A 102 -49.85 -45.89 -4.58
CA LEU A 102 -49.51 -46.99 -5.48
C LEU A 102 -48.00 -46.99 -5.74
N ASP A 103 -47.29 -48.01 -5.26
CA ASP A 103 -45.85 -48.15 -5.49
C ASP A 103 -45.54 -49.17 -6.60
N LEU A 104 -45.24 -48.63 -7.78
CA LEU A 104 -44.83 -49.35 -8.99
C LEU A 104 -43.35 -49.12 -9.32
N SER A 105 -42.54 -48.79 -8.33
CA SER A 105 -41.08 -48.67 -8.46
C SER A 105 -40.43 -50.01 -8.83
N GLU A 106 -39.20 -49.99 -9.35
CA GLU A 106 -38.45 -51.20 -9.78
C GLU A 106 -39.17 -51.99 -10.90
N ASP A 107 -39.67 -51.26 -11.91
CA ASP A 107 -40.29 -51.76 -13.16
C ASP A 107 -41.58 -52.60 -13.00
N LYS A 108 -42.25 -52.49 -11.85
CA LYS A 108 -43.54 -53.12 -11.58
C LYS A 108 -44.70 -52.63 -12.46
N LEU A 109 -44.52 -51.56 -13.23
CA LEU A 109 -45.52 -51.12 -14.21
C LEU A 109 -45.68 -52.14 -15.35
N GLY A 110 -44.58 -52.79 -15.77
CA GLY A 110 -44.58 -53.78 -16.86
C GLY A 110 -45.28 -53.29 -18.16
N ASP A 111 -46.03 -54.18 -18.79
CA ASP A 111 -46.82 -53.93 -20.02
C ASP A 111 -48.24 -53.38 -19.72
N LEU A 112 -48.46 -52.79 -18.54
CA LEU A 112 -49.76 -52.26 -18.16
C LEU A 112 -50.16 -51.12 -19.11
N ASP A 113 -51.31 -51.27 -19.74
CA ASP A 113 -51.84 -50.30 -20.70
C ASP A 113 -52.33 -49.01 -20.01
N GLY A 114 -52.05 -47.87 -20.63
CA GLY A 114 -52.37 -46.54 -20.10
C GLY A 114 -53.86 -46.28 -19.95
N GLU A 115 -54.69 -46.78 -20.87
CA GLU A 115 -56.14 -46.62 -20.77
C GLU A 115 -56.70 -47.48 -19.63
N LYS A 116 -56.16 -48.69 -19.44
CA LYS A 116 -56.55 -49.57 -18.33
C LYS A 116 -56.19 -48.97 -16.97
N LEU A 117 -54.95 -48.49 -16.81
CA LEU A 117 -54.51 -47.84 -15.57
C LEU A 117 -55.30 -46.55 -15.30
N SER A 118 -55.57 -45.75 -16.32
CA SER A 118 -56.39 -44.54 -16.20
C SER A 118 -57.83 -44.87 -15.80
N SER A 119 -58.41 -45.93 -16.37
CA SER A 119 -59.77 -46.38 -16.05
C SER A 119 -59.90 -46.80 -14.59
N LEU A 120 -58.89 -47.47 -14.03
CA LEU A 120 -58.83 -47.80 -12.60
C LEU A 120 -58.74 -46.54 -11.72
N LEU A 121 -57.89 -45.58 -12.10
CA LEU A 121 -57.66 -44.36 -11.31
C LEU A 121 -58.83 -43.36 -11.37
N MET A 122 -59.64 -43.39 -12.43
CA MET A 122 -60.86 -42.59 -12.58
C MET A 122 -62.08 -43.22 -11.90
N ASP A 123 -62.01 -44.50 -11.55
CA ASP A 123 -63.12 -45.18 -10.90
C ASP A 123 -63.42 -44.55 -9.53
N SER A 124 -64.71 -44.43 -9.19
CA SER A 124 -65.15 -43.85 -7.92
C SER A 124 -64.67 -44.62 -6.68
N HIS A 125 -64.30 -45.88 -6.83
CA HIS A 125 -63.78 -46.72 -5.75
C HIS A 125 -62.27 -46.53 -5.51
N SER A 126 -61.54 -45.88 -6.43
CA SER A 126 -60.12 -45.59 -6.26
C SER A 126 -59.90 -44.49 -5.22
N LYS A 127 -58.94 -44.71 -4.32
CA LYS A 127 -58.47 -43.74 -3.31
C LYS A 127 -56.99 -43.37 -3.49
N LEU A 128 -56.43 -43.71 -4.64
CA LEU A 128 -55.02 -43.53 -4.97
C LEU A 128 -54.70 -42.06 -5.25
N GLU A 129 -54.19 -41.37 -4.23
CA GLU A 129 -53.75 -39.98 -4.33
C GLU A 129 -52.25 -39.87 -4.67
N LYS A 130 -51.48 -40.94 -4.45
CA LYS A 130 -50.03 -40.94 -4.68
C LYS A 130 -49.60 -42.09 -5.57
N MET A 131 -48.59 -41.86 -6.40
CA MET A 131 -47.98 -42.89 -7.23
C MET A 131 -46.45 -42.79 -7.17
N LYS A 132 -45.77 -43.89 -6.84
CA LYS A 132 -44.31 -44.01 -6.83
C LYS A 132 -43.87 -44.96 -7.95
N LEU A 133 -42.87 -44.52 -8.69
CA LEU A 133 -42.40 -45.11 -9.93
C LEU A 133 -40.87 -44.88 -10.01
N ASN A 134 -40.19 -45.06 -8.88
CA ASN A 134 -38.77 -44.75 -8.73
C ASN A 134 -37.90 -45.88 -9.31
N ASN A 135 -36.66 -45.54 -9.67
CA ASN A 135 -35.66 -46.49 -10.15
C ASN A 135 -36.15 -47.32 -11.36
N CYS A 136 -36.89 -46.70 -12.27
CA CYS A 136 -37.44 -47.36 -13.46
C CYS A 136 -36.71 -46.91 -14.73
N ASP A 137 -36.20 -47.85 -15.52
CA ASP A 137 -35.73 -47.55 -16.88
C ASP A 137 -36.95 -47.48 -17.80
N ARG A 138 -37.44 -46.26 -18.02
CA ARG A 138 -38.67 -46.04 -18.77
C ARG A 138 -38.39 -45.88 -20.25
N THR A 139 -39.09 -46.67 -21.06
CA THR A 139 -39.18 -46.42 -22.49
C THR A 139 -40.19 -45.30 -22.77
N GLU A 140 -40.09 -44.68 -23.95
CA GLU A 140 -41.07 -43.70 -24.45
C GLU A 140 -42.52 -44.25 -24.37
N LYS A 141 -42.70 -45.54 -24.70
CA LYS A 141 -43.98 -46.24 -24.59
C LYS A 141 -44.50 -46.32 -23.16
N SER A 142 -43.63 -46.48 -22.17
CA SER A 142 -44.06 -46.46 -20.76
C SER A 142 -44.32 -45.05 -20.24
N CYS A 143 -43.73 -44.01 -20.85
CA CYS A 143 -44.01 -42.61 -20.54
C CYS A 143 -45.34 -42.15 -21.14
N SER A 144 -45.72 -42.63 -22.33
CA SER A 144 -47.03 -42.33 -22.93
C SER A 144 -48.20 -42.95 -22.14
N VAL A 145 -47.98 -44.11 -21.52
CA VAL A 145 -48.90 -44.70 -20.53
C VAL A 145 -49.15 -43.71 -19.37
N LEU A 146 -48.09 -43.14 -18.80
CA LEU A 146 -48.20 -42.14 -17.72
C LEU A 146 -48.82 -40.82 -18.21
N ALA A 147 -48.51 -40.38 -19.43
CA ALA A 147 -49.12 -39.21 -20.05
C ALA A 147 -50.64 -39.38 -20.21
N THR A 148 -51.10 -40.59 -20.53
CA THR A 148 -52.52 -40.95 -20.63
C THR A 148 -53.21 -40.85 -19.26
N VAL A 149 -52.53 -41.33 -18.21
CA VAL A 149 -52.99 -41.21 -16.82
C VAL A 149 -53.11 -39.74 -16.40
N LEU A 150 -52.11 -38.92 -16.72
CA LEU A 150 -52.10 -37.49 -16.40
C LEU A 150 -53.13 -36.70 -17.21
N SER A 151 -53.46 -37.16 -18.41
CA SER A 151 -54.52 -36.60 -19.27
C SER A 151 -55.95 -36.99 -18.86
N SER A 152 -56.07 -37.86 -17.86
CA SER A 152 -57.34 -38.39 -17.38
C SER A 152 -57.74 -37.69 -16.08
N LYS A 153 -59.06 -37.59 -15.80
CA LYS A 153 -59.59 -36.93 -14.59
C LYS A 153 -59.43 -37.82 -13.35
N THR A 154 -58.19 -38.04 -12.95
CA THR A 154 -57.82 -38.87 -11.80
C THR A 154 -57.76 -38.04 -10.50
N ILE A 155 -57.79 -38.71 -9.36
CA ILE A 155 -57.64 -38.08 -8.04
C ILE A 155 -56.17 -37.90 -7.59
N LEU A 156 -55.20 -38.28 -8.44
CA LEU A 156 -53.77 -38.24 -8.12
C LEU A 156 -53.30 -36.82 -7.79
N LYS A 157 -52.57 -36.69 -6.68
CA LYS A 157 -51.98 -35.45 -6.16
C LYS A 157 -50.46 -35.46 -6.18
N GLU A 158 -49.81 -36.62 -6.02
CA GLU A 158 -48.36 -36.76 -6.01
C GLU A 158 -47.91 -37.89 -6.95
N MET A 159 -46.91 -37.61 -7.79
CA MET A 159 -46.23 -38.61 -8.62
C MET A 159 -44.72 -38.50 -8.40
N ASN A 160 -44.08 -39.62 -8.09
CA ASN A 160 -42.65 -39.70 -7.87
C ASN A 160 -42.01 -40.64 -8.88
N LEU A 161 -41.08 -40.12 -9.66
CA LEU A 161 -40.35 -40.78 -10.74
C LEU A 161 -38.84 -40.66 -10.53
N ASN A 162 -38.38 -40.45 -9.29
CA ASN A 162 -36.97 -40.22 -9.01
C ASN A 162 -36.09 -41.40 -9.42
N ASN A 163 -34.87 -41.08 -9.87
CA ASN A 163 -33.87 -42.00 -10.39
C ASN A 163 -34.38 -42.88 -11.55
N SER A 164 -35.43 -42.45 -12.24
CA SER A 164 -35.96 -43.14 -13.41
C SER A 164 -35.40 -42.51 -14.67
N ARG A 165 -34.77 -43.30 -15.54
CA ARG A 165 -34.16 -42.79 -16.77
C ARG A 165 -35.24 -42.46 -17.80
N LEU A 166 -35.75 -41.24 -17.74
CA LEU A 166 -36.81 -40.77 -18.63
C LEU A 166 -36.27 -40.24 -19.96
N LEU A 167 -35.10 -39.58 -19.93
CA LEU A 167 -34.56 -38.78 -21.04
C LEU A 167 -35.51 -37.65 -21.48
N ASP A 168 -35.05 -36.75 -22.34
CA ASP A 168 -35.87 -35.62 -22.81
C ASP A 168 -37.14 -36.07 -23.55
N SER A 169 -37.10 -37.22 -24.24
CA SER A 169 -38.24 -37.78 -24.95
C SER A 169 -39.33 -38.31 -24.01
N GLY A 170 -38.98 -39.05 -22.95
CA GLY A 170 -39.96 -39.54 -21.98
C GLY A 170 -40.56 -38.39 -21.15
N VAL A 171 -39.74 -37.40 -20.84
CA VAL A 171 -40.16 -36.16 -20.16
C VAL A 171 -41.17 -35.38 -20.99
N LYS A 172 -40.94 -35.25 -22.30
CA LYS A 172 -41.87 -34.61 -23.24
C LYS A 172 -43.26 -35.23 -23.19
N GLU A 173 -43.34 -36.57 -23.22
CA GLU A 173 -44.61 -37.30 -23.12
C GLU A 173 -45.34 -36.99 -21.81
N ILE A 174 -44.64 -37.10 -20.67
CA ILE A 174 -45.21 -36.81 -19.35
C ILE A 174 -45.74 -35.38 -19.27
N PHE A 175 -45.00 -34.41 -19.83
CA PHE A 175 -45.41 -33.01 -19.82
C PHE A 175 -46.56 -32.68 -20.78
N GLU A 176 -46.72 -33.39 -21.90
CA GLU A 176 -47.95 -33.29 -22.71
C GLU A 176 -49.17 -33.77 -21.91
N GLY A 177 -49.02 -34.80 -21.08
CA GLY A 177 -50.08 -35.22 -20.15
C GLY A 177 -50.44 -34.13 -19.13
N LEU A 178 -49.43 -33.46 -18.55
CA LEU A 178 -49.62 -32.38 -17.57
C LEU A 178 -50.25 -31.12 -18.16
N LYS A 179 -50.13 -30.90 -19.47
CA LYS A 179 -50.75 -29.77 -20.17
C LYS A 179 -52.28 -29.85 -20.18
N ASN A 180 -52.83 -31.05 -19.98
CA ASN A 180 -54.26 -31.27 -20.00
C ASN A 180 -54.93 -30.59 -18.78
N PRO A 181 -55.97 -29.75 -18.99
CA PRO A 181 -56.63 -29.01 -17.90
C PRO A 181 -57.33 -29.89 -16.86
N VAL A 182 -57.57 -31.18 -17.13
CA VAL A 182 -58.15 -32.09 -16.12
C VAL A 182 -57.11 -32.65 -15.14
N CYS A 183 -55.82 -32.43 -15.39
CA CYS A 183 -54.75 -32.93 -14.53
C CYS A 183 -54.69 -32.15 -13.21
N GLU A 184 -55.04 -32.79 -12.09
CA GLU A 184 -55.05 -32.16 -10.76
C GLU A 184 -53.79 -32.43 -9.92
N LEU A 185 -52.70 -32.89 -10.55
CA LEU A 185 -51.45 -33.22 -9.89
C LEU A 185 -50.84 -31.98 -9.21
N LYS A 186 -50.44 -32.11 -7.95
CA LYS A 186 -49.86 -31.02 -7.15
C LYS A 186 -48.35 -31.13 -6.98
N ILE A 187 -47.83 -32.36 -6.90
CA ILE A 187 -46.41 -32.62 -6.63
C ILE A 187 -45.90 -33.61 -7.69
N LEU A 188 -44.79 -33.24 -8.34
CA LEU A 188 -44.09 -34.10 -9.27
C LEU A 188 -42.60 -34.15 -8.91
N LYS A 189 -42.06 -35.35 -8.77
CA LYS A 189 -40.64 -35.55 -8.45
C LYS A 189 -39.96 -36.30 -9.60
N LEU A 190 -38.92 -35.69 -10.15
CA LEU A 190 -38.16 -36.12 -11.33
C LEU A 190 -36.64 -35.99 -11.07
N SER A 191 -36.21 -36.23 -9.82
CA SER A 191 -34.79 -36.14 -9.47
C SER A 191 -33.98 -37.22 -10.19
N ASP A 192 -32.78 -36.89 -10.68
CA ASP A 192 -31.85 -37.81 -11.35
C ASP A 192 -32.48 -38.59 -12.53
N CYS A 193 -33.31 -37.91 -13.32
CA CYS A 193 -34.03 -38.50 -14.46
C CYS A 193 -33.31 -38.39 -15.81
N SER A 194 -32.06 -37.91 -15.82
CA SER A 194 -31.26 -37.63 -17.04
C SER A 194 -31.93 -36.61 -17.98
N ILE A 195 -32.55 -35.58 -17.41
CA ILE A 195 -33.17 -34.47 -18.16
C ILE A 195 -32.08 -33.46 -18.54
N THR A 196 -32.04 -33.08 -19.81
CA THR A 196 -31.10 -32.06 -20.33
C THR A 196 -31.81 -30.73 -20.59
N GLU A 197 -31.06 -29.72 -20.98
CA GLU A 197 -31.55 -28.39 -21.36
C GLU A 197 -32.77 -28.41 -22.31
N GLU A 198 -32.85 -29.37 -23.24
CA GLU A 198 -33.98 -29.50 -24.18
C GLU A 198 -35.26 -30.01 -23.49
N GLY A 199 -35.12 -30.92 -22.52
CA GLY A 199 -36.22 -31.37 -21.67
C GLY A 199 -36.81 -30.23 -20.84
N TYR A 200 -35.97 -29.30 -20.35
CA TYR A 200 -36.42 -28.12 -19.59
C TYR A 200 -37.21 -27.11 -20.43
N LYS A 201 -36.87 -26.91 -21.71
CA LYS A 201 -37.68 -26.08 -22.63
C LYS A 201 -39.08 -26.66 -22.83
N THR A 202 -39.13 -27.97 -23.05
CA THR A 202 -40.40 -28.69 -23.20
C THR A 202 -41.24 -28.57 -21.94
N LEU A 203 -40.63 -28.83 -20.78
CA LEU A 203 -41.22 -28.68 -19.45
C LEU A 203 -41.84 -27.29 -19.24
N THR A 204 -41.08 -26.23 -19.48
CA THR A 204 -41.55 -24.85 -19.23
C THR A 204 -42.68 -24.46 -20.17
N SER A 205 -42.65 -24.90 -21.43
CA SER A 205 -43.74 -24.68 -22.39
C SER A 205 -45.05 -25.34 -21.95
N SER A 206 -45.00 -26.56 -21.43
CA SER A 206 -46.18 -27.30 -20.96
C SER A 206 -46.74 -26.72 -19.65
N LEU A 207 -45.86 -26.33 -18.72
CA LEU A 207 -46.27 -25.76 -17.43
C LEU A 207 -46.96 -24.40 -17.54
N ARG A 208 -46.73 -23.63 -18.62
CA ARG A 208 -47.49 -22.38 -18.88
C ARG A 208 -49.00 -22.61 -19.00
N SER A 209 -49.42 -23.82 -19.38
CA SER A 209 -50.83 -24.20 -19.52
C SER A 209 -51.35 -24.98 -18.29
N ASN A 210 -50.48 -25.37 -17.36
CA ASN A 210 -50.86 -26.14 -16.17
C ASN A 210 -51.22 -25.23 -14.99
N SER A 211 -52.41 -25.43 -14.42
CA SER A 211 -52.95 -24.61 -13.33
C SER A 211 -52.97 -25.29 -11.95
N HIS A 212 -52.31 -26.44 -11.79
CA HIS A 212 -52.46 -27.29 -10.59
C HIS A 212 -51.15 -27.67 -9.90
N LEU A 213 -50.03 -27.78 -10.62
CA LEU A 213 -48.74 -28.17 -10.06
C LEU A 213 -48.20 -27.10 -9.11
N ILE A 214 -47.75 -27.51 -7.92
CA ILE A 214 -47.27 -26.65 -6.83
C ILE A 214 -45.79 -26.90 -6.54
N GLU A 215 -45.35 -28.16 -6.52
CA GLU A 215 -43.96 -28.54 -6.26
C GLU A 215 -43.42 -29.42 -7.39
N LEU A 216 -42.22 -29.07 -7.86
CA LEU A 216 -41.51 -29.80 -8.90
C LEU A 216 -40.06 -30.02 -8.46
N ASP A 217 -39.68 -31.27 -8.24
CA ASP A 217 -38.32 -31.66 -7.89
C ASP A 217 -37.56 -32.11 -9.15
N LEU A 218 -36.53 -31.36 -9.55
CA LEU A 218 -35.69 -31.64 -10.72
C LEU A 218 -34.21 -31.85 -10.32
N THR A 219 -33.96 -32.11 -9.04
CA THR A 219 -32.61 -32.24 -8.48
C THR A 219 -31.77 -33.26 -9.25
N GLY A 220 -30.50 -32.96 -9.52
CA GLY A 220 -29.57 -33.91 -10.16
C GLY A 220 -29.71 -34.06 -11.68
N ASN A 221 -30.59 -33.29 -12.32
CA ASN A 221 -30.64 -33.16 -13.77
C ASN A 221 -29.78 -31.99 -14.28
N ASP A 222 -29.52 -31.92 -15.59
CA ASP A 222 -28.73 -30.85 -16.20
C ASP A 222 -29.63 -29.83 -16.91
N PRO A 223 -30.01 -28.72 -16.25
CA PRO A 223 -30.87 -27.70 -16.87
C PRO A 223 -30.17 -26.88 -17.97
N GLY A 224 -28.85 -26.95 -18.12
CA GLY A 224 -28.12 -25.98 -18.96
C GLY A 224 -28.36 -24.52 -18.52
N GLU A 225 -27.99 -23.56 -19.36
CA GLU A 225 -28.22 -22.14 -19.08
C GLU A 225 -29.64 -21.71 -19.46
N SER A 226 -30.13 -22.14 -20.63
CA SER A 226 -31.47 -21.78 -21.07
C SER A 226 -32.56 -22.44 -20.23
N GLY A 227 -32.38 -23.68 -19.77
CA GLY A 227 -33.37 -24.34 -18.92
C GLY A 227 -33.53 -23.67 -17.55
N VAL A 228 -32.44 -23.25 -16.90
CA VAL A 228 -32.52 -22.47 -15.65
C VAL A 228 -33.27 -21.15 -15.90
N LYS A 229 -32.93 -20.44 -16.98
CA LYS A 229 -33.58 -19.17 -17.35
C LYS A 229 -35.08 -19.35 -17.63
N ASP A 230 -35.45 -20.34 -18.43
CA ASP A 230 -36.84 -20.58 -18.82
C ASP A 230 -37.72 -20.92 -17.61
N VAL A 231 -37.19 -21.68 -16.65
CA VAL A 231 -37.92 -21.99 -15.41
C VAL A 231 -38.06 -20.75 -14.52
N ILE A 232 -37.03 -19.91 -14.41
CA ILE A 232 -37.11 -18.65 -13.66
C ILE A 232 -38.13 -17.70 -14.31
N ASP A 233 -38.12 -17.58 -15.64
CA ASP A 233 -39.07 -16.75 -16.39
C ASP A 233 -40.51 -17.27 -16.24
N LEU A 234 -40.70 -18.59 -16.19
CA LEU A 234 -41.98 -19.22 -15.87
C LEU A 234 -42.46 -18.84 -14.46
N LEU A 235 -41.59 -18.92 -13.44
CA LEU A 235 -41.92 -18.60 -12.05
C LEU A 235 -42.25 -17.11 -11.85
N ARG A 236 -41.55 -16.19 -12.55
CA ARG A 236 -41.86 -14.76 -12.53
C ARG A 236 -43.16 -14.39 -13.25
N GLY A 237 -43.48 -15.11 -14.33
CA GLY A 237 -44.60 -14.79 -15.22
C GLY A 237 -45.99 -15.00 -14.62
N GLY A 238 -46.11 -15.67 -13.46
CA GLY A 238 -47.39 -15.91 -12.78
C GLY A 238 -48.36 -16.82 -13.54
N CYS A 239 -47.92 -17.43 -14.64
CA CYS A 239 -48.77 -18.27 -15.50
C CYS A 239 -49.08 -19.65 -14.92
N CYS A 240 -48.35 -20.09 -13.88
CA CYS A 240 -48.54 -21.38 -13.22
C CYS A 240 -48.68 -21.22 -11.69
N LYS A 241 -49.17 -22.26 -11.00
CA LYS A 241 -49.27 -22.28 -9.53
C LYS A 241 -48.02 -22.82 -8.82
N LEU A 242 -46.93 -22.98 -9.57
CA LEU A 242 -45.69 -23.57 -9.08
C LEU A 242 -45.06 -22.65 -8.04
N LYS A 243 -44.87 -23.16 -6.82
CA LYS A 243 -44.28 -22.43 -5.70
C LYS A 243 -42.86 -22.87 -5.39
N THR A 244 -42.56 -24.15 -5.63
CA THR A 244 -41.28 -24.76 -5.26
C THR A 244 -40.69 -25.49 -6.46
N VAL A 245 -39.47 -25.11 -6.85
CA VAL A 245 -38.65 -25.86 -7.81
C VAL A 245 -37.30 -26.14 -7.18
N ARG A 246 -36.85 -27.40 -7.21
CA ARG A 246 -35.53 -27.79 -6.72
C ARG A 246 -34.61 -28.16 -7.88
N PHE A 247 -33.42 -27.57 -7.89
CA PHE A 247 -32.35 -27.86 -8.85
C PHE A 247 -31.14 -28.47 -8.16
N LEU A 248 -30.82 -27.99 -6.95
CA LEU A 248 -29.54 -28.27 -6.28
C LEU A 248 -29.63 -29.49 -5.36
N LYS A 249 -28.52 -30.23 -5.27
CA LYS A 249 -28.47 -31.52 -4.57
C LYS A 249 -28.66 -31.39 -3.07
N SER A 250 -28.18 -30.28 -2.50
CA SER A 250 -28.29 -30.01 -1.07
C SER A 250 -29.43 -29.02 -0.78
N PRO A 251 -30.28 -29.29 0.22
CA PRO A 251 -31.25 -28.30 0.71
C PRO A 251 -30.58 -26.99 1.17
N ALA A 252 -29.34 -27.03 1.65
CA ALA A 252 -28.59 -25.84 2.02
C ALA A 252 -28.18 -25.02 0.79
N ALA A 253 -27.72 -25.68 -0.28
CA ALA A 253 -27.39 -25.05 -1.54
C ALA A 253 -28.63 -24.42 -2.20
N GLN A 254 -29.77 -25.12 -2.19
CA GLN A 254 -31.03 -24.57 -2.71
C GLN A 254 -31.47 -23.33 -1.94
N LYS A 255 -31.46 -23.37 -0.60
CA LYS A 255 -31.78 -22.20 0.23
C LYS A 255 -30.85 -21.01 -0.04
N ALA A 256 -29.56 -21.27 -0.24
CA ALA A 256 -28.60 -20.22 -0.62
C ALA A 256 -28.93 -19.62 -1.98
N CYS A 257 -29.23 -20.46 -2.97
CA CYS A 257 -29.60 -20.05 -4.32
C CYS A 257 -30.87 -19.19 -4.32
N ASP A 258 -31.89 -19.62 -3.57
CA ASP A 258 -33.16 -18.89 -3.46
C ASP A 258 -32.96 -17.52 -2.81
N HIS A 259 -32.25 -17.47 -1.67
CA HIS A 259 -31.96 -16.22 -0.97
C HIS A 259 -31.14 -15.25 -1.84
N LEU A 260 -30.09 -15.73 -2.50
CA LEU A 260 -29.27 -14.90 -3.38
C LEU A 260 -30.04 -14.47 -4.64
N THR A 261 -30.99 -15.27 -5.14
CA THR A 261 -31.87 -14.85 -6.24
C THR A 261 -32.73 -13.67 -5.84
N GLU A 262 -33.22 -13.64 -4.60
CA GLU A 262 -33.99 -12.53 -4.03
C GLU A 262 -33.12 -11.28 -3.86
N VAL A 263 -31.92 -11.42 -3.29
CA VAL A 263 -31.00 -10.29 -3.04
C VAL A 263 -30.40 -9.71 -4.33
N LEU A 264 -30.00 -10.56 -5.27
CA LEU A 264 -29.31 -10.14 -6.50
C LEU A 264 -30.27 -9.87 -7.66
N GLY A 265 -31.55 -10.27 -7.54
CA GLY A 265 -32.54 -10.22 -8.62
C GLY A 265 -32.25 -11.18 -9.79
N THR A 266 -31.17 -11.95 -9.71
CA THR A 266 -30.72 -12.92 -10.72
C THR A 266 -30.27 -14.20 -10.04
N ASN A 267 -30.55 -15.34 -10.65
CA ASN A 267 -30.20 -16.63 -10.06
C ASN A 267 -28.69 -16.91 -10.15
N PRO A 268 -28.03 -17.28 -9.03
CA PRO A 268 -26.59 -17.55 -9.01
C PRO A 268 -26.10 -18.60 -10.01
N LEU A 269 -26.93 -19.58 -10.40
CA LEU A 269 -26.55 -20.64 -11.35
C LEU A 269 -26.35 -20.13 -12.78
N LEU A 270 -26.78 -18.89 -13.07
CA LEU A 270 -26.57 -18.22 -14.34
C LEU A 270 -25.31 -17.31 -14.33
N LEU A 271 -24.67 -17.14 -13.17
CA LEU A 271 -23.60 -16.16 -13.00
C LEU A 271 -22.23 -16.84 -13.06
N LYS A 272 -21.34 -16.25 -13.86
CA LYS A 272 -19.89 -16.52 -13.76
C LYS A 272 -19.20 -15.69 -12.69
N GLU A 273 -19.80 -14.55 -12.35
CA GLU A 273 -19.33 -13.64 -11.33
C GLU A 273 -20.42 -13.40 -10.29
N LEU A 274 -20.12 -13.72 -9.04
CA LEU A 274 -21.01 -13.54 -7.91
C LEU A 274 -20.52 -12.35 -7.07
N ASP A 275 -21.28 -11.26 -7.10
CA ASP A 275 -20.98 -10.04 -6.34
C ASP A 275 -21.86 -9.92 -5.10
N LEU A 276 -21.25 -10.19 -3.94
CA LEU A 276 -21.84 -10.09 -2.61
C LEU A 276 -21.24 -8.93 -1.80
N SER A 277 -20.62 -7.96 -2.47
CA SER A 277 -20.03 -6.77 -1.83
C SER A 277 -21.09 -5.94 -1.10
N GLU A 278 -20.67 -5.14 -0.11
CA GLU A 278 -21.53 -4.26 0.71
C GLU A 278 -22.59 -5.02 1.52
N ASP A 279 -22.16 -6.06 2.23
CA ASP A 279 -22.98 -6.87 3.15
C ASP A 279 -24.27 -7.45 2.55
N LYS A 280 -24.31 -7.65 1.23
CA LYS A 280 -25.38 -8.39 0.52
C LYS A 280 -25.49 -9.87 0.93
N LEU A 281 -24.64 -10.34 1.84
CA LEU A 281 -24.79 -11.65 2.48
C LEU A 281 -26.02 -11.74 3.39
N GLY A 282 -26.41 -10.66 4.08
CA GLY A 282 -27.54 -10.67 5.00
C GLY A 282 -27.49 -11.84 6.02
N ASP A 283 -28.62 -12.55 6.18
CA ASP A 283 -28.76 -13.72 7.06
C ASP A 283 -28.26 -15.04 6.44
N LEU A 284 -27.61 -14.99 5.27
CA LEU A 284 -27.06 -16.17 4.63
C LEU A 284 -25.86 -16.67 5.43
N ASP A 285 -26.05 -17.77 6.17
CA ASP A 285 -24.93 -18.42 6.84
C ASP A 285 -23.89 -18.93 5.82
N GLY A 286 -22.63 -18.92 6.24
CA GLY A 286 -21.53 -19.33 5.38
C GLY A 286 -21.62 -20.78 4.92
N GLU A 287 -22.20 -21.67 5.73
CA GLU A 287 -22.35 -23.10 5.38
C GLU A 287 -23.28 -23.31 4.18
N LYS A 288 -24.36 -22.52 4.08
CA LYS A 288 -25.26 -22.50 2.92
C LYS A 288 -24.53 -21.98 1.67
N LEU A 289 -23.76 -20.89 1.81
CA LEU A 289 -23.00 -20.33 0.70
C LEU A 289 -21.93 -21.30 0.19
N SER A 290 -21.22 -21.98 1.08
CA SER A 290 -20.24 -22.99 0.71
C SER A 290 -20.90 -24.19 0.02
N ALA A 291 -22.06 -24.64 0.52
CA ALA A 291 -22.83 -25.71 -0.11
C ALA A 291 -23.23 -25.35 -1.56
N LEU A 292 -23.60 -24.10 -1.83
CA LEU A 292 -23.89 -23.62 -3.19
C LEU A 292 -22.64 -23.62 -4.07
N LEU A 293 -21.52 -23.07 -3.58
CA LEU A 293 -20.28 -22.95 -4.36
C LEU A 293 -19.64 -24.31 -4.67
N MET A 294 -19.91 -25.32 -3.84
CA MET A 294 -19.46 -26.71 -4.02
C MET A 294 -20.42 -27.58 -4.85
N ASP A 295 -21.63 -27.09 -5.18
CA ASP A 295 -22.58 -27.86 -5.99
C ASP A 295 -22.09 -27.99 -7.43
N SER A 296 -22.36 -29.14 -8.08
CA SER A 296 -21.91 -29.43 -9.44
C SER A 296 -22.48 -28.48 -10.50
N HIS A 297 -23.60 -27.81 -10.20
CA HIS A 297 -24.23 -26.85 -11.13
C HIS A 297 -23.70 -25.43 -10.96
N ASN A 298 -22.83 -25.17 -9.98
CA ASN A 298 -22.23 -23.86 -9.78
C ASN A 298 -21.33 -23.49 -10.97
N LYS A 299 -21.52 -22.28 -11.50
CA LYS A 299 -20.74 -21.72 -12.62
C LYS A 299 -19.89 -20.50 -12.21
N VAL A 300 -19.88 -20.16 -10.92
CA VAL A 300 -19.18 -18.98 -10.40
C VAL A 300 -17.66 -19.21 -10.41
N GLU A 301 -16.99 -18.53 -11.34
CA GLU A 301 -15.53 -18.49 -11.45
C GLU A 301 -14.95 -17.29 -10.67
N LYS A 302 -15.76 -16.26 -10.39
CA LYS A 302 -15.32 -15.04 -9.71
C LYS A 302 -16.25 -14.68 -8.57
N MET A 303 -15.69 -14.37 -7.40
CA MET A 303 -16.46 -13.96 -6.23
C MET A 303 -15.95 -12.63 -5.70
N LYS A 304 -16.87 -11.68 -5.49
CA LYS A 304 -16.59 -10.38 -4.87
C LYS A 304 -17.31 -10.28 -3.53
N LEU A 305 -16.54 -9.93 -2.52
CA LEU A 305 -16.91 -9.76 -1.12
C LEU A 305 -16.24 -8.49 -0.60
N ASN A 306 -16.32 -7.40 -1.37
CA ASN A 306 -15.69 -6.14 -1.00
C ASN A 306 -16.53 -5.42 0.05
N ASN A 307 -15.87 -4.72 0.97
CA ASN A 307 -16.54 -3.96 2.02
C ASN A 307 -17.52 -4.85 2.83
N CYS A 308 -17.13 -6.10 3.12
CA CYS A 308 -17.92 -7.03 3.93
C CYS A 308 -17.36 -7.13 5.34
N GLU A 309 -18.23 -7.19 6.36
CA GLU A 309 -17.82 -7.50 7.73
C GLU A 309 -17.63 -9.02 7.93
N LEU A 310 -16.47 -9.52 7.52
CA LEU A 310 -16.14 -10.94 7.63
C LEU A 310 -15.53 -11.27 9.01
N ILE A 311 -16.23 -12.10 9.77
CA ILE A 311 -15.70 -12.70 10.99
C ILE A 311 -14.88 -13.97 10.69
N GLU A 312 -14.12 -14.43 11.67
CA GLU A 312 -13.27 -15.65 11.58
C GLU A 312 -14.06 -16.87 11.09
N LYS A 313 -15.29 -17.07 11.60
CA LYS A 313 -16.18 -18.16 11.15
C LYS A 313 -16.54 -18.05 9.65
N SER A 314 -16.68 -16.85 9.12
CA SER A 314 -16.94 -16.64 7.68
C SER A 314 -15.69 -16.97 6.85
N CYS A 315 -14.51 -16.66 7.38
CA CYS A 315 -13.22 -16.95 6.72
C CYS A 315 -12.94 -18.46 6.70
N SER A 316 -13.26 -19.21 7.76
CA SER A 316 -13.10 -20.67 7.79
C SER A 316 -14.03 -21.40 6.81
N VAL A 317 -15.22 -20.85 6.59
CA VAL A 317 -16.12 -21.30 5.52
C VAL A 317 -15.49 -21.07 4.14
N LEU A 318 -14.96 -19.88 3.87
CA LEU A 318 -14.26 -19.59 2.60
C LEU A 318 -13.05 -20.51 2.41
N ALA A 319 -12.32 -20.80 3.49
CA ALA A 319 -11.23 -21.77 3.47
C ALA A 319 -11.70 -23.18 3.10
N THR A 320 -12.90 -23.58 3.53
CA THR A 320 -13.53 -24.86 3.15
C THR A 320 -13.87 -24.89 1.66
N VAL A 321 -14.35 -23.78 1.10
CA VAL A 321 -14.61 -23.63 -0.34
C VAL A 321 -13.30 -23.76 -1.13
N LEU A 322 -12.23 -23.08 -0.70
CA LEU A 322 -10.90 -23.17 -1.32
C LEU A 322 -10.26 -24.56 -1.18
N SER A 323 -10.59 -25.28 -0.10
CA SER A 323 -10.13 -26.66 0.14
C SER A 323 -10.90 -27.73 -0.64
N SER A 324 -11.92 -27.33 -1.39
CA SER A 324 -12.82 -28.23 -2.13
C SER A 324 -12.61 -28.10 -3.63
N LYS A 325 -13.05 -29.11 -4.40
CA LYS A 325 -13.03 -29.04 -5.87
C LYS A 325 -14.07 -28.03 -6.36
N THR A 326 -13.66 -26.78 -6.46
CA THR A 326 -14.48 -25.68 -6.99
C THR A 326 -13.83 -25.13 -8.25
N ILE A 327 -14.64 -24.47 -9.09
CA ILE A 327 -14.17 -23.79 -10.30
C ILE A 327 -13.73 -22.35 -10.04
N LEU A 328 -13.73 -21.89 -8.77
CA LEU A 328 -13.45 -20.52 -8.41
C LEU A 328 -11.99 -20.15 -8.75
N LYS A 329 -11.82 -19.11 -9.57
CA LYS A 329 -10.52 -18.61 -10.04
C LYS A 329 -10.15 -17.25 -9.46
N GLU A 330 -11.12 -16.41 -9.12
CA GLU A 330 -10.88 -15.08 -8.56
C GLU A 330 -11.72 -14.85 -7.31
N MET A 331 -11.07 -14.40 -6.23
CA MET A 331 -11.73 -13.98 -5.00
C MET A 331 -11.25 -12.58 -4.64
N ASN A 332 -12.19 -11.65 -4.49
CA ASN A 332 -11.91 -10.27 -4.13
C ASN A 332 -12.56 -9.92 -2.79
N LEU A 333 -11.73 -9.63 -1.79
CA LEU A 333 -12.11 -9.33 -0.41
C LEU A 333 -11.63 -7.92 -0.02
N ASN A 334 -11.39 -7.03 -0.99
CA ASN A 334 -10.84 -5.72 -0.71
C ASN A 334 -11.72 -4.91 0.25
N ASN A 335 -11.08 -4.16 1.14
CA ASN A 335 -11.71 -3.35 2.18
C ASN A 335 -12.58 -4.16 3.16
N SER A 336 -12.38 -5.48 3.23
CA SER A 336 -13.06 -6.34 4.20
C SER A 336 -12.13 -6.59 5.38
N ARG A 337 -12.59 -6.27 6.59
CA ARG A 337 -11.77 -6.30 7.82
C ARG A 337 -11.50 -7.73 8.28
N LEU A 338 -10.59 -8.43 7.59
CA LEU A 338 -10.22 -9.81 7.87
C LEU A 338 -9.35 -9.96 9.12
N LEU A 339 -8.47 -8.98 9.38
CA LEU A 339 -7.39 -9.08 10.37
C LEU A 339 -6.46 -10.29 10.10
N ASP A 340 -5.46 -10.50 10.95
CA ASP A 340 -4.55 -11.64 10.80
C ASP A 340 -5.26 -12.99 11.01
N SER A 341 -6.29 -13.04 11.87
CA SER A 341 -7.05 -14.27 12.13
C SER A 341 -7.83 -14.73 10.90
N GLY A 342 -8.57 -13.83 10.24
CA GLY A 342 -9.31 -14.17 9.02
C GLY A 342 -8.41 -14.58 7.86
N VAL A 343 -7.26 -13.90 7.69
CA VAL A 343 -6.28 -14.29 6.67
C VAL A 343 -5.64 -15.65 6.98
N LYS A 344 -5.37 -15.96 8.25
CA LYS A 344 -4.86 -17.28 8.66
C LYS A 344 -5.85 -18.40 8.30
N GLU A 345 -7.14 -18.19 8.51
CA GLU A 345 -8.17 -19.14 8.06
C GLU A 345 -8.16 -19.33 6.53
N ILE A 346 -8.17 -18.23 5.76
CA ILE A 346 -8.10 -18.30 4.28
C ILE A 346 -6.83 -19.04 3.83
N CYS A 347 -5.71 -18.84 4.53
CA CYS A 347 -4.44 -19.52 4.26
C CYS A 347 -4.53 -21.04 4.42
N GLU A 348 -5.35 -21.58 5.33
CA GLU A 348 -5.59 -23.04 5.43
C GLU A 348 -6.21 -23.59 4.14
N GLY A 349 -7.11 -22.82 3.52
CA GLY A 349 -7.66 -23.13 2.20
C GLY A 349 -6.63 -23.08 1.08
N LEU A 350 -5.80 -22.03 1.05
CA LEU A 350 -4.76 -21.85 0.02
C LEU A 350 -3.67 -22.94 0.08
N LYS A 351 -3.36 -23.46 1.28
CA LYS A 351 -2.42 -24.59 1.46
C LYS A 351 -2.90 -25.88 0.81
N ASN A 352 -4.20 -26.03 0.59
CA ASN A 352 -4.77 -27.28 0.07
C ASN A 352 -4.38 -27.49 -1.41
N PRO A 353 -3.83 -28.66 -1.80
CA PRO A 353 -3.44 -28.95 -3.18
C PRO A 353 -4.58 -28.89 -4.21
N VAL A 354 -5.84 -28.99 -3.77
CA VAL A 354 -7.03 -28.92 -4.62
C VAL A 354 -7.40 -27.46 -4.94
N CYS A 355 -6.88 -26.48 -4.20
CA CYS A 355 -7.16 -25.07 -4.45
C CYS A 355 -6.65 -24.65 -5.83
N GLU A 356 -7.57 -24.21 -6.69
CA GLU A 356 -7.25 -23.74 -8.05
C GLU A 356 -7.36 -22.21 -8.21
N LEU A 357 -7.48 -21.47 -7.10
CA LEU A 357 -7.61 -20.02 -7.09
C LEU A 357 -6.40 -19.37 -7.77
N LYS A 358 -6.66 -18.46 -8.72
CA LYS A 358 -5.63 -17.76 -9.51
C LYS A 358 -5.41 -16.33 -9.06
N ILE A 359 -6.45 -15.65 -8.61
CA ILE A 359 -6.42 -14.24 -8.23
C ILE A 359 -7.03 -14.09 -6.85
N LEU A 360 -6.27 -13.50 -5.93
CA LEU A 360 -6.73 -13.17 -4.58
C LEU A 360 -6.45 -11.69 -4.32
N LYS A 361 -7.50 -10.93 -3.98
CA LYS A 361 -7.38 -9.51 -3.67
C LYS A 361 -7.79 -9.27 -2.21
N LEU A 362 -6.86 -8.73 -1.45
CA LEU A 362 -6.91 -8.48 0.00
C LEU A 362 -6.46 -7.05 0.33
N SER A 363 -6.68 -6.09 -0.58
CA SER A 363 -6.30 -4.70 -0.32
C SER A 363 -7.10 -4.13 0.86
N ASP A 364 -6.46 -3.34 1.72
CA ASP A 364 -7.09 -2.65 2.86
C ASP A 364 -7.88 -3.59 3.81
N CYS A 365 -7.36 -4.80 4.04
CA CYS A 365 -7.98 -5.82 4.90
C CYS A 365 -7.52 -5.79 6.38
N SER A 366 -6.75 -4.76 6.78
CA SER A 366 -6.14 -4.64 8.12
C SER A 366 -5.21 -5.81 8.48
N ILE A 367 -4.45 -6.30 7.51
CA ILE A 367 -3.50 -7.40 7.67
C ILE A 367 -2.19 -6.84 8.25
N THR A 368 -1.64 -7.49 9.27
CA THR A 368 -0.36 -7.11 9.89
C THR A 368 0.76 -8.08 9.51
N GLU A 369 1.96 -7.89 10.08
CA GLU A 369 3.13 -8.76 9.93
C GLU A 369 2.81 -10.25 10.05
N GLU A 370 1.92 -10.63 10.96
CA GLU A 370 1.54 -12.03 11.20
C GLU A 370 0.69 -12.63 10.06
N GLY A 371 -0.20 -11.85 9.46
CA GLY A 371 -0.98 -12.28 8.29
C GLY A 371 -0.12 -12.42 7.04
N TYR A 372 0.86 -11.54 6.85
CA TYR A 372 1.84 -11.66 5.76
C TYR A 372 2.70 -12.92 5.88
N LYS A 373 3.16 -13.27 7.09
CA LYS A 373 3.85 -14.54 7.35
C LYS A 373 2.97 -15.75 7.00
N ALA A 374 1.69 -15.71 7.37
CA ALA A 374 0.74 -16.78 7.08
C ALA A 374 0.54 -16.97 5.56
N LEU A 375 0.37 -15.88 4.82
CA LEU A 375 0.27 -15.89 3.35
C LEU A 375 1.54 -16.46 2.70
N ALA A 376 2.72 -15.98 3.12
CA ALA A 376 3.99 -16.47 2.60
C ALA A 376 4.22 -17.96 2.92
N SER A 377 3.73 -18.44 4.07
CA SER A 377 3.75 -19.87 4.42
C SER A 377 2.80 -20.68 3.54
N ALA A 378 1.56 -20.22 3.34
CA ALA A 378 0.57 -20.91 2.53
C ALA A 378 1.01 -21.04 1.06
N LEU A 379 1.56 -19.97 0.50
CA LEU A 379 2.09 -19.97 -0.86
C LEU A 379 3.34 -20.83 -1.01
N ARG A 380 4.15 -21.01 0.04
CA ARG A 380 5.25 -22.00 0.03
C ARG A 380 4.72 -23.44 0.02
N SER A 381 3.64 -23.72 0.76
CA SER A 381 3.03 -25.05 0.84
C SER A 381 2.35 -25.48 -0.46
N ASN A 382 1.69 -24.56 -1.16
CA ASN A 382 1.06 -24.82 -2.45
C ASN A 382 1.49 -23.78 -3.51
N PRO A 383 2.67 -23.94 -4.11
CA PRO A 383 3.34 -22.85 -4.82
C PRO A 383 2.88 -22.64 -6.26
N SER A 384 2.02 -23.52 -6.81
CA SER A 384 1.71 -23.57 -8.26
C SER A 384 0.36 -22.95 -8.67
N HIS A 385 -0.49 -22.53 -7.71
CA HIS A 385 -1.87 -22.14 -8.02
C HIS A 385 -2.06 -20.63 -8.24
N LEU A 386 -1.63 -19.78 -7.30
CA LEU A 386 -1.94 -18.35 -7.30
C LEU A 386 -1.05 -17.55 -8.28
N ILE A 387 -1.66 -16.73 -9.12
CA ILE A 387 -1.01 -15.90 -10.15
C ILE A 387 -0.96 -14.43 -9.76
N GLU A 388 -2.03 -13.91 -9.13
CA GLU A 388 -2.11 -12.52 -8.69
C GLU A 388 -2.52 -12.45 -7.21
N LEU A 389 -1.78 -11.66 -6.43
CA LEU A 389 -2.09 -11.32 -5.05
C LEU A 389 -2.01 -9.81 -4.86
N ASP A 390 -3.11 -9.20 -4.43
CA ASP A 390 -3.18 -7.78 -4.07
C ASP A 390 -3.29 -7.63 -2.55
N LEU A 391 -2.34 -6.94 -1.95
CA LEU A 391 -2.18 -6.69 -0.52
C LEU A 391 -1.99 -5.21 -0.22
N ARG A 392 -2.24 -4.31 -1.18
CA ARG A 392 -2.08 -2.86 -0.98
C ARG A 392 -2.88 -2.35 0.23
N GLY A 393 -2.35 -1.37 0.95
CA GLY A 393 -3.05 -0.76 2.08
C GLY A 393 -3.02 -1.55 3.40
N ASN A 394 -2.29 -2.66 3.45
CA ASN A 394 -2.04 -3.42 4.68
C ASN A 394 -0.66 -3.09 5.30
N ASP A 395 -0.31 -3.72 6.43
CA ASP A 395 0.96 -3.50 7.15
C ASP A 395 1.79 -4.79 7.32
N PRO A 396 2.71 -5.12 6.39
CA PRO A 396 3.57 -6.30 6.48
C PRO A 396 4.58 -6.27 7.62
N GLY A 397 4.85 -5.14 8.27
CA GLY A 397 6.02 -5.01 9.15
C GLY A 397 7.34 -5.39 8.46
N GLN A 398 8.44 -5.43 9.24
CA GLN A 398 9.76 -5.75 8.66
C GLN A 398 9.87 -7.22 8.25
N SER A 399 9.32 -8.13 9.06
CA SER A 399 9.49 -9.54 8.79
C SER A 399 8.49 -10.06 7.73
N GLY A 400 7.29 -9.47 7.60
CA GLY A 400 6.36 -9.83 6.53
C GLY A 400 6.90 -9.45 5.15
N VAL A 401 7.55 -8.27 5.01
CA VAL A 401 8.27 -7.91 3.78
C VAL A 401 9.37 -8.92 3.47
N LYS A 402 10.13 -9.33 4.49
CA LYS A 402 11.18 -10.34 4.33
C LYS A 402 10.62 -11.69 3.86
N GLU A 403 9.59 -12.21 4.50
CA GLU A 403 9.01 -13.52 4.16
C GLU A 403 8.36 -13.53 2.76
N LEU A 404 7.70 -12.43 2.36
CA LEU A 404 7.23 -12.29 0.98
C LEU A 404 8.40 -12.25 -0.01
N ASN A 405 9.46 -11.52 0.29
CA ASN A 405 10.63 -11.46 -0.58
C ASN A 405 11.35 -12.81 -0.69
N ASP A 406 11.46 -13.56 0.40
CA ASP A 406 12.02 -14.90 0.41
C ASP A 406 11.15 -15.86 -0.43
N LEU A 407 9.82 -15.70 -0.43
CA LEU A 407 8.90 -16.40 -1.33
C LEU A 407 9.17 -16.06 -2.80
N LEU A 408 9.34 -14.76 -3.15
CA LEU A 408 9.62 -14.31 -4.53
C LEU A 408 10.92 -14.89 -5.10
N GLN A 409 11.91 -15.16 -4.24
CA GLN A 409 13.22 -15.71 -4.64
C GLN A 409 13.24 -17.24 -4.72
N GLY A 410 12.15 -17.91 -4.32
CA GLY A 410 12.04 -19.37 -4.35
C GLY A 410 11.93 -19.95 -5.77
N PRO A 411 12.44 -21.17 -6.01
CA PRO A 411 12.47 -21.78 -7.35
C PRO A 411 11.09 -22.18 -7.89
N ASN A 412 10.06 -22.28 -7.04
CA ASN A 412 8.73 -22.79 -7.40
C ASN A 412 7.65 -21.70 -7.45
N TYR A 413 8.01 -20.43 -7.64
CA TYR A 413 7.07 -19.31 -7.59
C TYR A 413 6.17 -19.21 -8.84
N SER A 414 4.84 -19.30 -8.67
CA SER A 414 3.85 -19.16 -9.77
C SER A 414 3.16 -17.81 -9.88
N LEU A 415 3.26 -16.97 -8.84
CA LEU A 415 2.70 -15.63 -8.87
C LEU A 415 3.42 -14.79 -9.93
N LYS A 416 2.66 -14.12 -10.79
CA LYS A 416 3.19 -13.16 -11.76
C LYS A 416 3.04 -11.73 -11.28
N THR A 417 2.04 -11.48 -10.44
CA THR A 417 1.67 -10.14 -9.97
C THR A 417 1.49 -10.14 -8.46
N LEU A 418 2.34 -9.44 -7.73
CA LEU A 418 2.19 -9.20 -6.30
C LEU A 418 2.14 -7.69 -6.07
N ARG A 419 0.98 -7.16 -5.67
CA ARG A 419 0.80 -5.73 -5.39
C ARG A 419 0.75 -5.50 -3.90
N PHE A 420 1.64 -4.69 -3.37
CA PHE A 420 1.56 -4.24 -1.98
C PHE A 420 1.97 -2.77 -1.81
N LEU A 421 2.68 -2.20 -2.80
CA LEU A 421 2.93 -0.77 -2.94
C LEU A 421 1.84 -0.09 -3.79
N GLY A 422 1.65 1.21 -3.59
CA GLY A 422 0.88 2.05 -4.52
C GLY A 422 1.59 2.19 -5.88
N PRO A 423 0.88 2.49 -6.99
CA PRO A 423 1.47 2.53 -8.34
C PRO A 423 2.68 3.45 -8.49
N ALA A 424 2.64 4.64 -7.88
CA ALA A 424 3.75 5.60 -7.91
C ALA A 424 4.97 5.10 -7.10
N ALA A 425 4.72 4.44 -5.96
CA ALA A 425 5.78 3.82 -5.15
C ALA A 425 6.40 2.61 -5.86
N GLU A 426 5.61 1.83 -6.62
CA GLU A 426 6.09 0.71 -7.43
C GLU A 426 6.98 1.20 -8.58
N GLU A 427 6.59 2.28 -9.27
CA GLU A 427 7.43 2.90 -10.31
C GLU A 427 8.77 3.39 -9.74
N ALA A 428 8.73 4.05 -8.58
CA ALA A 428 9.94 4.48 -7.88
C ALA A 428 10.81 3.31 -7.43
N CYS A 429 10.20 2.24 -6.90
CA CYS A 429 10.89 1.03 -6.46
C CYS A 429 11.60 0.34 -7.65
N LYS A 430 10.95 0.28 -8.80
CA LYS A 430 11.53 -0.21 -10.05
C LYS A 430 12.72 0.66 -10.49
N TYR A 431 12.55 1.98 -10.51
CA TYR A 431 13.64 2.90 -10.84
C TYR A 431 14.87 2.69 -9.96
N LEU A 432 14.68 2.59 -8.64
CA LEU A 432 15.78 2.36 -7.68
C LEU A 432 16.45 0.99 -7.89
N THR A 433 15.66 -0.05 -8.20
CA THR A 433 16.15 -1.39 -8.55
C THR A 433 17.02 -1.34 -9.80
N ASP A 434 16.58 -0.61 -10.82
CA ASP A 434 17.27 -0.47 -12.10
C ASP A 434 18.58 0.33 -11.96
N VAL A 435 18.56 1.43 -11.21
CA VAL A 435 19.72 2.34 -11.03
C VAL A 435 20.77 1.77 -10.08
N LEU A 436 20.34 1.21 -8.94
CA LEU A 436 21.27 0.73 -7.91
C LEU A 436 21.60 -0.75 -8.04
N HIS A 437 20.98 -1.46 -9.00
CA HIS A 437 21.08 -2.90 -9.17
C HIS A 437 20.78 -3.69 -7.88
N ILE A 438 19.92 -3.14 -7.03
CA ILE A 438 19.50 -3.73 -5.76
C ILE A 438 18.25 -4.57 -5.94
N LYS A 439 18.14 -5.66 -5.18
CA LYS A 439 16.98 -6.56 -5.29
C LYS A 439 15.67 -5.96 -4.75
N ASN A 440 15.74 -5.15 -3.69
CA ASN A 440 14.54 -4.55 -3.08
C ASN A 440 14.89 -3.27 -2.29
N PRO A 441 14.51 -2.08 -2.78
CA PRO A 441 14.69 -0.80 -2.09
C PRO A 441 14.06 -0.69 -0.69
N LEU A 442 12.97 -1.44 -0.39
CA LEU A 442 12.27 -1.34 0.89
C LEU A 442 13.06 -1.90 2.09
N LEU A 443 14.09 -2.71 1.82
CA LEU A 443 14.95 -3.28 2.86
C LEU A 443 16.13 -2.37 3.23
N LEU A 444 16.33 -1.27 2.49
CA LEU A 444 17.45 -0.37 2.72
C LEU A 444 17.23 0.50 3.95
N ARG A 445 18.28 0.62 4.75
CA ARG A 445 18.40 1.59 5.85
C ARG A 445 19.11 2.85 5.41
N GLU A 446 19.94 2.74 4.38
CA GLU A 446 20.69 3.84 3.79
C GLU A 446 20.51 3.81 2.27
N LEU A 447 20.22 4.98 1.70
CA LEU A 447 19.99 5.17 0.28
C LEU A 447 20.78 6.38 -0.17
N ASN A 448 21.83 6.13 -0.94
CA ASN A 448 22.64 7.17 -1.55
C ASN A 448 22.31 7.25 -3.05
N LEU A 449 21.74 8.39 -3.44
CA LEU A 449 21.40 8.74 -4.81
C LEU A 449 22.08 10.04 -5.21
N SER A 450 23.19 10.40 -4.56
CA SER A 450 23.93 11.62 -4.86
C SER A 450 24.47 11.59 -6.29
N GLU A 451 24.49 12.73 -7.00
CA GLU A 451 25.06 12.88 -8.35
C GLU A 451 24.34 12.08 -9.46
N HIS A 452 23.03 11.87 -9.33
CA HIS A 452 22.21 11.14 -10.32
C HIS A 452 21.32 12.04 -11.19
N GLU A 453 21.48 13.37 -11.10
CA GLU A 453 20.69 14.37 -11.86
C GLU A 453 19.17 14.12 -11.81
N LEU A 454 18.67 13.69 -10.65
CA LEU A 454 17.27 13.28 -10.50
C LEU A 454 16.27 14.38 -10.91
N GLY A 455 16.55 15.63 -10.53
CA GLY A 455 15.61 16.75 -10.64
C GLY A 455 14.34 16.53 -9.83
N ASP A 456 13.43 17.51 -9.87
CA ASP A 456 12.19 17.48 -9.09
C ASP A 456 11.27 16.32 -9.48
N THR A 457 11.20 15.98 -10.77
CA THR A 457 10.30 14.94 -11.28
C THR A 457 10.62 13.56 -10.68
N ARG A 458 11.89 13.13 -10.72
CA ARG A 458 12.28 11.83 -10.15
C ARG A 458 12.18 11.84 -8.63
N VAL A 459 12.55 12.95 -7.99
CA VAL A 459 12.42 13.09 -6.54
C VAL A 459 10.96 13.00 -6.09
N ASN A 460 10.02 13.56 -6.85
CA ASN A 460 8.59 13.39 -6.58
C ASN A 460 8.15 11.92 -6.69
N GLN A 461 8.67 11.16 -7.66
CA GLN A 461 8.41 9.72 -7.76
C GLN A 461 8.97 8.98 -6.54
N ILE A 462 10.24 9.22 -6.19
CA ILE A 462 10.89 8.60 -5.02
C ILE A 462 10.16 8.98 -3.72
N SER A 463 9.63 10.20 -3.62
CA SER A 463 8.84 10.66 -2.48
C SER A 463 7.59 9.81 -2.26
N ALA A 464 6.97 9.29 -3.32
CA ALA A 464 5.83 8.37 -3.19
C ALA A 464 6.23 7.05 -2.49
N LEU A 465 7.45 6.54 -2.74
CA LEU A 465 7.99 5.38 -2.03
C LEU A 465 8.36 5.72 -0.59
N LEU A 466 8.94 6.90 -0.34
CA LEU A 466 9.30 7.34 1.02
C LEU A 466 8.08 7.60 1.90
N GLN A 467 6.96 8.03 1.30
CA GLN A 467 5.68 8.23 1.96
C GLN A 467 5.03 6.89 2.38
N ASP A 468 5.37 5.80 1.69
CA ASP A 468 4.86 4.48 1.99
C ASP A 468 5.36 4.01 3.36
N LYS A 469 4.45 3.45 4.16
CA LYS A 469 4.74 2.99 5.53
C LYS A 469 5.77 1.86 5.57
N HIS A 470 5.94 1.14 4.46
CA HIS A 470 6.92 0.05 4.35
C HIS A 470 8.35 0.58 4.17
N CYS A 471 8.52 1.86 3.81
CA CYS A 471 9.83 2.46 3.73
C CYS A 471 10.37 2.76 5.14
N THR A 472 11.44 2.07 5.52
CA THR A 472 12.07 2.19 6.85
C THR A 472 13.45 2.85 6.79
N LEU A 473 13.66 3.69 5.77
CA LEU A 473 14.93 4.34 5.50
C LEU A 473 15.35 5.27 6.65
N ASN A 474 16.61 5.16 7.07
CA ASN A 474 17.23 5.97 8.11
C ASN A 474 18.10 7.08 7.55
N THR A 475 18.79 6.83 6.45
CA THR A 475 19.72 7.77 5.83
C THR A 475 19.37 7.96 4.36
N LEU A 476 19.13 9.21 3.95
CA LEU A 476 18.91 9.57 2.56
C LEU A 476 19.94 10.61 2.11
N MET A 477 20.74 10.26 1.11
CA MET A 477 21.72 11.16 0.51
C MET A 477 21.32 11.50 -0.92
N LEU A 478 21.11 12.78 -1.17
CA LEU A 478 20.63 13.34 -2.43
C LEU A 478 21.50 14.51 -2.89
N LYS A 479 22.80 14.50 -2.54
CA LYS A 479 23.72 15.57 -2.89
C LYS A 479 23.82 15.75 -4.41
N ASN A 480 23.89 17.00 -4.89
CA ASN A 480 24.11 17.34 -6.30
C ASN A 480 23.11 16.67 -7.28
N ASN A 481 21.81 16.84 -7.05
CA ASN A 481 20.76 16.20 -7.87
C ASN A 481 19.86 17.18 -8.65
N SER A 482 20.24 18.45 -8.71
CA SER A 482 19.43 19.51 -9.34
C SER A 482 18.01 19.62 -8.76
N ILE A 483 17.86 19.34 -7.46
CA ILE A 483 16.59 19.46 -6.73
C ILE A 483 16.32 20.94 -6.46
N THR A 484 15.09 21.39 -6.70
CA THR A 484 14.64 22.76 -6.38
C THR A 484 13.72 22.78 -5.17
N GLU A 485 13.12 23.93 -4.85
CA GLU A 485 12.10 24.02 -3.80
C GLU A 485 10.91 23.07 -4.02
N LYS A 486 10.60 22.70 -5.28
CA LYS A 486 9.48 21.79 -5.60
C LYS A 486 9.77 20.36 -5.19
N GLY A 487 10.92 19.81 -5.59
CA GLY A 487 11.33 18.46 -5.20
C GLY A 487 11.55 18.35 -3.69
N CYS A 488 12.10 19.41 -3.08
CA CYS A 488 12.22 19.49 -1.62
C CYS A 488 10.84 19.43 -0.94
N ALA A 489 9.85 20.18 -1.41
CA ALA A 489 8.51 20.15 -0.84
C ALA A 489 7.88 18.74 -0.90
N ALA A 490 8.09 17.99 -1.98
CA ALA A 490 7.60 16.62 -2.08
C ALA A 490 8.30 15.66 -1.10
N LEU A 491 9.63 15.75 -0.97
CA LEU A 491 10.39 14.96 0.01
C LEU A 491 9.91 15.24 1.43
N ILE A 492 9.76 16.52 1.76
CA ILE A 492 9.29 16.92 3.09
C ILE A 492 7.85 16.44 3.33
N SER A 493 6.96 16.49 2.33
CA SER A 493 5.61 15.94 2.45
C SER A 493 5.61 14.43 2.72
N ALA A 494 6.54 13.69 2.08
CA ALA A 494 6.71 12.26 2.32
C ALA A 494 7.18 11.99 3.76
N PHE A 495 8.21 12.71 4.23
CA PHE A 495 8.68 12.57 5.61
C PHE A 495 7.70 13.08 6.66
N TYR A 496 6.82 14.02 6.32
CA TYR A 496 5.75 14.43 7.22
C TYR A 496 4.71 13.31 7.42
N SER A 497 4.48 12.52 6.37
CA SER A 497 3.55 11.38 6.39
C SER A 497 4.16 10.13 7.04
N ASN A 498 5.48 9.92 6.87
CA ASN A 498 6.24 8.82 7.47
C ASN A 498 7.49 9.32 8.23
N PRO A 499 7.33 10.04 9.36
CA PRO A 499 8.41 10.77 10.03
C PRO A 499 9.34 9.90 10.89
N SER A 500 8.97 8.63 11.16
CA SER A 500 9.49 7.90 12.32
C SER A 500 10.88 7.29 12.15
N ASN A 501 11.44 7.27 10.94
CA ASN A 501 12.64 6.47 10.64
C ASN A 501 13.86 7.30 10.20
N LEU A 502 13.67 8.49 9.62
CA LEU A 502 14.76 9.30 9.07
C LEU A 502 15.63 9.91 10.18
N ILE A 503 16.93 9.61 10.14
CA ILE A 503 17.96 10.06 11.08
C ILE A 503 18.92 11.03 10.39
N GLU A 504 19.27 10.79 9.11
CA GLU A 504 20.18 11.62 8.35
C GLU A 504 19.60 11.97 6.97
N LEU A 505 19.69 13.26 6.63
CA LEU A 505 19.27 13.79 5.33
C LEU A 505 20.38 14.69 4.78
N ASP A 506 20.90 14.33 3.61
CA ASP A 506 21.84 15.16 2.85
C ASP A 506 21.20 15.65 1.56
N LEU A 507 20.99 16.97 1.48
CA LEU A 507 20.47 17.67 0.30
C LEU A 507 21.50 18.66 -0.27
N SER A 508 22.78 18.53 0.09
CA SER A 508 23.82 19.49 -0.29
C SER A 508 23.94 19.66 -1.81
N GLY A 509 24.30 20.86 -2.28
CA GLY A 509 24.50 21.17 -3.71
C GLY A 509 23.21 21.16 -4.54
N ASN A 510 22.04 21.36 -3.92
CA ASN A 510 20.75 21.49 -4.60
C ASN A 510 20.21 22.93 -4.50
N LYS A 511 19.39 23.37 -5.46
CA LYS A 511 18.90 24.76 -5.51
C LYS A 511 17.63 24.96 -4.70
N LEU A 512 17.69 24.72 -3.40
CA LEU A 512 16.53 24.74 -2.52
C LEU A 512 16.01 26.16 -2.25
N GLY A 513 16.92 27.11 -2.04
CA GLY A 513 16.60 28.48 -1.66
C GLY A 513 15.85 28.60 -0.32
N ASN A 514 15.46 29.82 0.05
CA ASN A 514 14.71 30.06 1.29
C ASN A 514 13.37 29.29 1.32
N SER A 515 12.71 29.16 0.17
CA SER A 515 11.43 28.45 0.03
C SER A 515 11.55 26.96 0.35
N GLY A 516 12.63 26.30 -0.07
CA GLY A 516 12.91 24.91 0.33
C GLY A 516 13.19 24.80 1.83
N ILE A 517 13.93 25.76 2.38
CA ILE A 517 14.21 25.83 3.82
C ILE A 517 12.94 26.01 4.66
N GLU A 518 11.98 26.81 4.22
CA GLU A 518 10.68 26.92 4.90
C GLU A 518 9.97 25.55 4.99
N LYS A 519 10.09 24.70 3.97
CA LYS A 519 9.55 23.33 4.03
C LYS A 519 10.32 22.48 5.02
N ILE A 520 11.65 22.50 4.99
CA ILE A 520 12.47 21.78 5.97
C ILE A 520 12.14 22.22 7.41
N CYS A 521 11.88 23.51 7.64
CA CYS A 521 11.46 24.02 8.94
C CYS A 521 10.14 23.39 9.43
N LEU A 522 9.20 23.05 8.53
CA LEU A 522 7.97 22.32 8.90
C LEU A 522 8.27 20.91 9.40
N LEU A 523 9.25 20.22 8.79
CA LEU A 523 9.71 18.91 9.22
C LEU A 523 10.39 18.98 10.60
N LEU A 524 11.28 19.96 10.81
CA LEU A 524 11.99 20.14 12.09
C LEU A 524 11.03 20.49 13.25
N LYS A 525 9.93 21.18 12.95
CA LYS A 525 8.86 21.50 13.91
C LYS A 525 7.95 20.31 14.24
N ASN A 526 8.01 19.22 13.48
CA ASN A 526 7.19 18.04 13.71
C ASN A 526 7.71 17.26 14.95
N PRO A 527 6.89 17.03 16.00
CA PRO A 527 7.31 16.30 17.19
C PRO A 527 7.74 14.85 16.95
N GLN A 528 7.33 14.25 15.82
CA GLN A 528 7.69 12.88 15.44
C GLN A 528 8.99 12.81 14.62
N CYS A 529 9.57 13.95 14.25
CA CYS A 529 10.80 14.00 13.47
C CYS A 529 11.99 13.51 14.31
N LYS A 530 12.67 12.45 13.85
CA LYS A 530 13.85 11.88 14.52
C LYS A 530 15.18 12.29 13.89
N LEU A 531 15.15 13.28 13.00
CA LEU A 531 16.33 13.72 12.26
C LEU A 531 17.41 14.23 13.22
N LYS A 532 18.61 13.64 13.13
CA LYS A 532 19.80 14.00 13.94
C LYS A 532 20.85 14.73 13.13
N GLN A 533 20.92 14.47 11.82
CA GLN A 533 21.90 15.10 10.93
C GLN A 533 21.19 15.67 9.71
N LEU A 534 21.47 16.94 9.40
CA LEU A 534 20.92 17.63 8.24
C LEU A 534 22.05 18.38 7.52
N LYS A 535 22.29 18.01 6.27
CA LYS A 535 23.31 18.62 5.42
C LYS A 535 22.64 19.39 4.29
N LEU A 536 22.93 20.69 4.23
CA LEU A 536 22.33 21.68 3.34
C LEU A 536 23.42 22.60 2.77
N SER A 537 24.63 22.08 2.60
CA SER A 537 25.73 22.86 2.04
C SER A 537 25.41 23.27 0.60
N ASP A 538 25.82 24.47 0.16
CA ASP A 538 25.62 24.98 -1.20
C ASP A 538 24.16 24.89 -1.69
N CYS A 539 23.19 25.23 -0.83
CA CYS A 539 21.76 25.12 -1.09
C CYS A 539 21.08 26.42 -1.57
N SER A 540 21.87 27.45 -1.87
CA SER A 540 21.40 28.81 -2.21
C SER A 540 20.57 29.46 -1.10
N ILE A 541 20.90 29.18 0.17
CA ILE A 541 20.23 29.73 1.35
C ILE A 541 20.77 31.14 1.60
N THR A 542 19.87 32.08 1.90
CA THR A 542 20.22 33.47 2.25
C THR A 542 19.88 33.78 3.70
N GLU A 543 20.15 35.01 4.15
CA GLU A 543 19.88 35.51 5.50
C GLU A 543 18.49 35.12 6.05
N GLU A 544 17.44 35.18 5.23
CA GLU A 544 16.08 34.82 5.65
C GLU A 544 15.91 33.31 5.92
N GLY A 545 16.58 32.45 5.13
CA GLY A 545 16.57 31.01 5.37
C GLY A 545 17.28 30.62 6.67
N TYR A 546 18.39 31.30 6.99
CA TYR A 546 19.08 31.12 8.26
C TYR A 546 18.21 31.54 9.47
N LYS A 547 17.50 32.68 9.37
CA LYS A 547 16.53 33.10 10.39
C LYS A 547 15.43 32.06 10.59
N ALA A 548 14.89 31.51 9.49
CA ALA A 548 13.83 30.51 9.53
C ALA A 548 14.30 29.23 10.23
N LEU A 549 15.49 28.73 9.90
CA LEU A 549 16.10 27.56 10.56
C LEU A 549 16.30 27.81 12.06
N ALA A 550 16.89 28.94 12.43
CA ALA A 550 17.10 29.28 13.83
C ALA A 550 15.78 29.33 14.61
N SER A 551 14.74 29.94 14.04
CA SER A 551 13.40 29.97 14.63
C SER A 551 12.79 28.57 14.78
N ALA A 552 12.92 27.71 13.77
CA ALA A 552 12.40 26.36 13.82
C ALA A 552 13.08 25.51 14.91
N LEU A 553 14.41 25.62 15.04
CA LEU A 553 15.20 24.89 16.01
C LEU A 553 14.96 25.34 17.46
N ARG A 554 14.55 26.60 17.70
CA ARG A 554 14.08 27.06 19.03
C ARG A 554 12.70 26.52 19.38
N SER A 555 11.80 26.41 18.39
CA SER A 555 10.38 26.13 18.63
C SER A 555 10.07 24.70 19.03
N ASN A 556 10.98 23.76 18.73
CA ASN A 556 10.92 22.38 19.16
C ASN A 556 12.35 22.01 19.55
N PRO A 557 12.63 21.51 20.78
CA PRO A 557 13.96 21.02 21.14
C PRO A 557 14.30 19.86 20.20
N SER A 558 14.85 20.21 19.05
CA SER A 558 14.96 19.31 17.91
C SER A 558 15.86 18.15 18.30
N HIS A 559 15.69 16.97 17.70
CA HIS A 559 16.68 15.91 17.86
C HIS A 559 17.95 16.15 17.02
N LEU A 560 18.04 17.32 16.37
CA LEU A 560 19.13 17.66 15.47
C LEU A 560 20.40 17.92 16.28
N ILE A 561 21.42 17.12 16.01
CA ILE A 561 22.72 17.18 16.64
C ILE A 561 23.72 17.90 15.73
N GLU A 562 23.58 17.70 14.42
CA GLU A 562 24.50 18.22 13.41
C GLU A 562 23.74 18.92 12.27
N LEU A 563 24.16 20.15 11.97
CA LEU A 563 23.63 20.96 10.88
C LEU A 563 24.77 21.53 10.04
N ASP A 564 24.83 21.14 8.76
CA ASP A 564 25.78 21.70 7.80
C ASP A 564 25.06 22.66 6.85
N LEU A 565 25.52 23.91 6.82
CA LEU A 565 25.04 25.03 6.02
C LEU A 565 26.19 25.68 5.22
N THR A 566 27.33 25.02 5.09
CA THR A 566 28.53 25.55 4.41
C THR A 566 28.22 26.01 2.98
N GLY A 567 28.83 27.10 2.52
CA GLY A 567 28.66 27.56 1.13
C GLY A 567 27.34 28.28 0.84
N ASN A 568 26.61 28.69 1.88
CA ASN A 568 25.43 29.55 1.77
C ASN A 568 25.73 30.97 2.28
N ASP A 569 24.75 31.89 2.22
CA ASP A 569 24.90 33.28 2.68
C ASP A 569 24.03 33.56 3.93
N PRO A 570 24.59 33.49 5.15
CA PRO A 570 23.85 33.77 6.37
C PRO A 570 23.49 35.25 6.55
N GLY A 571 24.14 36.19 5.86
CA GLY A 571 24.05 37.61 6.19
C GLY A 571 24.40 37.92 7.66
N GLN A 572 24.35 39.19 8.06
CA GLN A 572 24.76 39.56 9.44
C GLN A 572 23.74 39.06 10.47
N SER A 573 22.46 39.17 10.15
CA SER A 573 21.43 38.83 11.12
C SER A 573 21.17 37.31 11.18
N GLY A 574 21.44 36.55 10.13
CA GLY A 574 21.39 35.09 10.19
C GLY A 574 22.52 34.51 11.04
N VAL A 575 23.75 35.04 10.93
CA VAL A 575 24.84 34.70 11.86
C VAL A 575 24.44 35.02 13.30
N LYS A 576 23.78 36.17 13.53
CA LYS A 576 23.26 36.53 14.86
C LYS A 576 22.24 35.52 15.38
N GLN A 577 21.22 35.18 14.59
CA GLN A 577 20.19 34.24 15.03
C GLN A 577 20.74 32.85 15.33
N LEU A 578 21.72 32.36 14.53
CA LEU A 578 22.41 31.11 14.81
C LEU A 578 23.29 31.20 16.07
N SER A 579 24.05 32.28 16.25
CA SER A 579 24.90 32.48 17.45
C SER A 579 24.03 32.50 18.71
N ASP A 580 22.92 33.24 18.67
CA ASP A 580 21.97 33.33 19.77
C ASP A 580 21.26 31.98 20.01
N LEU A 581 21.19 31.09 19.02
CA LEU A 581 20.61 29.74 19.16
C LEU A 581 21.61 28.81 19.85
N LEU A 582 22.90 28.89 19.53
CA LEU A 582 23.94 28.06 20.16
C LEU A 582 24.15 28.40 21.65
N GLN A 583 23.82 29.63 22.05
CA GLN A 583 23.83 30.05 23.46
C GLN A 583 22.57 29.62 24.23
N ASP A 584 21.55 29.11 23.55
CA ASP A 584 20.30 28.66 24.17
C ASP A 584 20.51 27.29 24.85
N GLU A 585 20.24 27.20 26.16
CA GLU A 585 20.41 25.95 26.91
C GLU A 585 19.51 24.80 26.43
N GLN A 586 18.42 25.13 25.72
CA GLN A 586 17.51 24.13 25.12
C GLN A 586 17.98 23.67 23.74
N CYS A 587 19.05 24.25 23.19
CA CYS A 587 19.61 23.85 21.91
C CYS A 587 20.32 22.49 22.02
N SER A 588 19.90 21.56 21.17
CA SER A 588 20.46 20.20 21.08
C SER A 588 21.60 20.06 20.08
N LEU A 589 21.83 21.08 19.25
CA LEU A 589 22.91 21.10 18.26
C LEU A 589 24.25 21.06 18.99
N LYS A 590 25.07 20.08 18.62
CA LYS A 590 26.46 19.97 19.06
C LYS A 590 27.43 20.48 18.00
N THR A 591 27.01 20.42 16.74
CA THR A 591 27.84 20.80 15.61
C THR A 591 27.03 21.59 14.61
N ILE A 592 27.50 22.79 14.30
CA ILE A 592 27.01 23.59 13.20
C ILE A 592 28.18 24.00 12.33
N ARG A 593 28.01 23.94 11.01
CA ARG A 593 29.00 24.41 10.04
C ARG A 593 28.33 25.37 9.08
N PHE A 594 28.88 26.55 8.91
CA PHE A 594 28.40 27.54 7.93
C PHE A 594 29.55 28.39 7.34
N LEU A 595 30.73 28.41 7.97
CA LEU A 595 31.95 28.97 7.42
C LEU A 595 32.60 28.00 6.43
N LYS A 596 33.43 28.54 5.52
CA LYS A 596 34.02 27.80 4.39
C LYS A 596 34.95 26.66 4.80
N SER A 597 35.53 26.70 5.99
CA SER A 597 36.47 25.67 6.45
C SER A 597 36.30 25.37 7.94
N PRO A 598 36.59 24.12 8.36
CA PRO A 598 36.65 23.77 9.78
C PRO A 598 37.64 24.66 10.56
N ALA A 599 38.75 25.06 9.94
CA ALA A 599 39.72 25.96 10.54
C ALA A 599 39.14 27.35 10.85
N ALA A 600 38.26 27.86 9.97
CA ALA A 600 37.54 29.11 10.20
C ALA A 600 36.52 28.97 11.35
N GLU A 601 35.80 27.84 11.42
CA GLU A 601 34.87 27.54 12.53
C GLU A 601 35.58 27.47 13.87
N GLU A 602 36.67 26.72 13.97
CA GLU A 602 37.45 26.61 15.21
C GLU A 602 38.01 27.96 15.66
N ALA A 603 38.50 28.78 14.72
CA ALA A 603 38.93 30.14 15.02
C ALA A 603 37.77 31.03 15.49
N CYS A 604 36.62 30.94 14.83
CA CYS A 604 35.43 31.71 15.19
C CYS A 604 34.92 31.33 16.59
N GLU A 605 34.86 30.04 16.91
CA GLU A 605 34.43 29.53 18.22
C GLU A 605 35.40 29.99 19.32
N TYR A 606 36.71 29.81 19.11
CA TYR A 606 37.74 30.25 20.04
C TYR A 606 37.62 31.75 20.32
N LEU A 607 37.56 32.58 19.28
CA LEU A 607 37.46 34.02 19.42
C LEU A 607 36.13 34.46 20.03
N THR A 608 35.02 33.80 19.72
CA THR A 608 33.72 34.07 20.35
C THR A 608 33.79 33.86 21.86
N LYS A 609 34.47 32.79 22.29
CA LYS A 609 34.68 32.50 23.71
C LYS A 609 35.57 33.52 24.39
N VAL A 610 36.65 33.97 23.73
CA VAL A 610 37.60 34.95 24.30
C VAL A 610 37.02 36.37 24.33
N LEU A 611 36.29 36.76 23.28
CA LEU A 611 35.75 38.13 23.12
C LEU A 611 34.37 38.31 23.73
N GLY A 612 33.63 37.23 24.00
CA GLY A 612 32.23 37.26 24.42
C GLY A 612 31.25 37.66 23.30
N THR A 613 31.74 37.83 22.08
CA THR A 613 30.94 38.15 20.88
C THR A 613 31.57 37.49 19.66
N SER A 614 30.74 37.12 18.67
CA SER A 614 31.26 36.54 17.43
C SER A 614 32.13 37.55 16.68
N PRO A 615 33.33 37.15 16.20
CA PRO A 615 34.19 38.02 15.39
C PRO A 615 33.55 38.42 14.06
N LEU A 616 32.54 37.66 13.59
CA LEU A 616 31.81 37.94 12.34
C LEU A 616 30.92 39.20 12.43
N PHE A 617 30.65 39.72 13.64
CA PHE A 617 29.92 40.98 13.83
C PHE A 617 30.82 42.20 13.87
N LEU A 618 32.14 42.02 13.87
CA LEU A 618 33.11 43.07 14.11
C LEU A 618 33.72 43.56 12.79
N THR A 619 34.05 44.85 12.75
CA THR A 619 34.94 45.44 11.73
C THR A 619 36.35 45.63 12.26
N GLU A 620 36.51 45.61 13.59
CA GLU A 620 37.78 45.70 14.30
C GLU A 620 37.87 44.54 15.28
N LEU A 621 38.94 43.75 15.15
CA LEU A 621 39.25 42.64 16.03
C LEU A 621 40.30 43.09 17.06
N ASP A 622 39.90 43.15 18.33
CA ASP A 622 40.81 43.48 19.42
C ASP A 622 41.27 42.22 20.17
N LEU A 623 42.50 41.79 19.87
CA LEU A 623 43.20 40.68 20.49
C LEU A 623 44.34 41.15 21.41
N SER A 624 44.28 42.40 21.89
CA SER A 624 45.23 42.94 22.86
C SER A 624 45.21 42.16 24.18
N GLU A 625 46.27 42.27 24.99
CA GLU A 625 46.41 41.59 26.30
C GLU A 625 46.37 40.05 26.18
N ASP A 626 47.18 39.51 25.26
CA ASP A 626 47.38 38.06 25.03
C ASP A 626 46.13 37.23 24.67
N LYS A 627 45.05 37.88 24.20
CA LYS A 627 43.82 37.22 23.74
C LYS A 627 43.98 36.36 22.48
N LEU A 628 45.11 36.45 21.78
CA LEU A 628 45.42 35.57 20.65
C LEU A 628 45.67 34.12 21.11
N GLY A 629 46.26 33.94 22.31
CA GLY A 629 46.58 32.63 22.89
C GLY A 629 47.34 31.70 21.94
N ASP A 630 46.91 30.43 21.89
CA ASP A 630 47.48 29.37 21.03
C ASP A 630 46.81 29.29 19.64
N LEU A 631 46.07 30.31 19.22
CA LEU A 631 45.41 30.31 17.92
C LEU A 631 46.45 30.26 16.79
N ASP A 632 46.32 29.25 15.94
CA ASP A 632 47.22 29.05 14.81
C ASP A 632 46.96 30.05 13.67
N GLY A 633 48.02 30.39 12.93
CA GLY A 633 48.01 31.33 11.82
C GLY A 633 47.10 30.90 10.69
N GLU A 634 47.04 29.60 10.38
CA GLU A 634 46.18 29.07 9.32
C GLU A 634 44.70 29.15 9.72
N LYS A 635 44.39 28.94 11.01
CA LYS A 635 43.01 29.06 11.52
C LYS A 635 42.53 30.50 11.51
N LEU A 636 43.34 31.43 12.02
CA LEU A 636 43.01 32.86 12.01
C LEU A 636 42.91 33.39 10.59
N SER A 637 43.83 33.02 9.69
CA SER A 637 43.77 33.45 8.28
C SER A 637 42.55 32.86 7.58
N SER A 638 42.19 31.60 7.85
CA SER A 638 40.97 30.97 7.30
C SER A 638 39.71 31.74 7.68
N LEU A 639 39.59 32.17 8.94
CA LEU A 639 38.47 33.01 9.39
C LEU A 639 38.48 34.38 8.69
N LEU A 640 39.63 35.02 8.54
CA LEU A 640 39.75 36.35 7.92
C LEU A 640 39.54 36.34 6.40
N MET A 641 39.82 35.22 5.73
CA MET A 641 39.55 35.01 4.30
C MET A 641 38.11 34.54 4.03
N ASP A 642 37.38 34.14 5.07
CA ASP A 642 36.00 33.75 4.94
C ASP A 642 35.16 34.93 4.42
N SER A 643 34.23 34.65 3.50
CA SER A 643 33.37 35.69 2.90
C SER A 643 32.47 36.38 3.90
N HIS A 644 32.22 35.75 5.06
CA HIS A 644 31.39 36.30 6.12
C HIS A 644 32.17 37.23 7.05
N SER A 645 33.52 37.24 6.99
CA SER A 645 34.34 38.17 7.77
C SER A 645 34.32 39.58 7.17
N LYS A 646 34.13 40.58 8.04
CA LYS A 646 34.18 42.02 7.70
C LYS A 646 35.30 42.75 8.44
N LEU A 647 36.28 42.00 8.93
CA LEU A 647 37.37 42.52 9.75
C LEU A 647 38.39 43.28 8.90
N GLU A 648 38.34 44.60 8.98
CA GLU A 648 39.28 45.50 8.31
C GLU A 648 40.40 45.96 9.25
N LYS A 649 40.20 45.84 10.56
CA LYS A 649 41.16 46.33 11.56
C LYS A 649 41.49 45.24 12.57
N MET A 650 42.74 45.20 13.00
CA MET A 650 43.21 44.30 14.04
C MET A 650 44.08 45.04 15.05
N LYS A 651 43.81 44.86 16.34
CA LYS A 651 44.61 45.41 17.45
C LYS A 651 45.18 44.27 18.27
N LEU A 652 46.49 44.26 18.48
CA LEU A 652 47.18 43.33 19.37
C LEU A 652 48.21 44.12 20.20
N ASN A 653 47.72 45.05 21.00
CA ASN A 653 48.54 45.89 21.86
C ASN A 653 48.88 45.15 23.17
N ASN A 654 50.01 45.50 23.79
CA ASN A 654 50.42 44.95 25.08
C ASN A 654 50.45 43.42 25.10
N CYS A 655 50.86 42.79 23.99
CA CYS A 655 51.04 41.34 23.94
C CYS A 655 52.50 41.01 24.27
N ASP A 656 52.74 40.14 25.25
CA ASP A 656 54.07 39.59 25.55
C ASP A 656 54.39 38.49 24.52
N ARG A 657 54.67 38.93 23.29
CA ARG A 657 54.71 38.02 22.14
C ARG A 657 56.00 37.21 22.09
N THR A 658 55.83 35.90 22.03
CA THR A 658 56.85 34.95 21.62
C THR A 658 56.96 34.92 20.09
N GLU A 659 58.09 34.47 19.53
CA GLU A 659 58.35 34.31 18.08
C GLU A 659 57.18 33.63 17.33
N LYS A 660 56.56 32.61 17.95
CA LYS A 660 55.37 31.90 17.46
C LYS A 660 54.18 32.83 17.15
N SER A 661 54.06 33.92 17.88
CA SER A 661 52.96 34.87 17.74
C SER A 661 53.14 35.79 16.52
N CYS A 662 54.38 36.07 16.14
CA CYS A 662 54.73 36.84 14.96
C CYS A 662 54.55 36.02 13.68
N SER A 663 54.85 34.72 13.72
CA SER A 663 54.64 33.82 12.58
C SER A 663 53.15 33.66 12.24
N VAL A 664 52.28 33.62 13.25
CA VAL A 664 50.81 33.67 13.07
C VAL A 664 50.39 34.91 12.28
N LEU A 665 50.91 36.09 12.63
CA LEU A 665 50.59 37.33 11.92
C LEU A 665 51.19 37.38 10.51
N ALA A 666 52.41 36.87 10.34
CA ALA A 666 53.04 36.76 9.04
C ALA A 666 52.20 35.90 8.08
N THR A 667 51.65 34.78 8.57
CA THR A 667 50.70 33.93 7.81
C THR A 667 49.42 34.67 7.45
N VAL A 668 48.85 35.45 8.38
CA VAL A 668 47.67 36.30 8.11
C VAL A 668 47.95 37.34 7.03
N LEU A 669 49.08 38.03 7.11
CA LEU A 669 49.49 39.05 6.13
C LEU A 669 49.86 38.44 4.77
N SER A 670 50.32 37.19 4.76
CA SER A 670 50.58 36.42 3.53
C SER A 670 49.32 35.84 2.88
N SER A 671 48.15 36.03 3.51
CA SER A 671 46.87 35.54 3.04
C SER A 671 46.05 36.67 2.43
N LYS A 672 45.13 36.35 1.50
CA LYS A 672 44.27 37.32 0.82
C LYS A 672 43.14 37.80 1.73
N THR A 673 43.50 38.51 2.79
CA THR A 673 42.57 39.09 3.78
C THR A 673 42.14 40.48 3.35
N ILE A 674 41.02 40.96 3.91
CA ILE A 674 40.53 42.33 3.68
C ILE A 674 41.12 43.36 4.67
N LEU A 675 42.10 42.96 5.49
CA LEU A 675 42.65 43.76 6.57
C LEU A 675 43.37 45.02 6.03
N LYS A 676 43.03 46.19 6.58
CA LYS A 676 43.56 47.51 6.19
C LYS A 676 44.42 48.15 7.26
N GLU A 677 44.15 47.87 8.54
CA GLU A 677 44.88 48.44 9.67
C GLU A 677 45.29 47.35 10.66
N MET A 678 46.57 47.33 11.05
CA MET A 678 47.08 46.48 12.10
C MET A 678 47.84 47.34 13.13
N ASN A 679 47.41 47.27 14.39
CA ASN A 679 48.03 47.96 15.50
C ASN A 679 48.70 46.96 16.44
N LEU A 680 50.01 47.10 16.60
CA LEU A 680 50.88 46.26 17.43
C LEU A 680 51.62 47.09 18.49
N ASN A 681 51.16 48.31 18.77
CA ASN A 681 51.85 49.21 19.69
C ASN A 681 52.02 48.60 21.08
N ASN A 682 53.15 48.91 21.72
CA ASN A 682 53.50 48.45 23.07
C ASN A 682 53.59 46.92 23.18
N SER A 683 53.91 46.23 22.09
CA SER A 683 54.13 44.78 22.09
C SER A 683 55.61 44.49 21.90
N ARG A 684 56.23 43.71 22.79
CA ARG A 684 57.66 43.40 22.73
C ARG A 684 57.98 42.39 21.63
N LEU A 685 57.96 42.82 20.37
CA LEU A 685 58.13 41.96 19.20
C LEU A 685 59.59 41.53 18.97
N LEU A 686 60.55 42.39 19.35
CA LEU A 686 61.97 42.25 19.02
C LEU A 686 62.25 42.24 17.50
N ASP A 687 63.52 42.38 17.12
CA ASP A 687 63.91 42.41 15.71
C ASP A 687 63.64 41.10 14.97
N SER A 688 63.73 39.95 15.63
CA SER A 688 63.42 38.64 15.03
C SER A 688 61.94 38.50 14.69
N GLY A 689 61.05 38.87 15.62
CA GLY A 689 59.60 38.77 15.43
C GLY A 689 59.08 39.72 14.34
N VAL A 690 59.54 40.97 14.32
CA VAL A 690 59.09 41.93 13.31
C VAL A 690 59.58 41.58 11.90
N LYS A 691 60.74 40.93 11.77
CA LYS A 691 61.25 40.45 10.47
C LYS A 691 60.26 39.47 9.81
N GLU A 692 59.64 38.58 10.58
CA GLU A 692 58.61 37.68 10.06
C GLU A 692 57.36 38.44 9.57
N ILE A 693 56.92 39.44 10.34
CA ILE A 693 55.79 40.30 9.96
C ILE A 693 56.09 41.01 8.64
N PHE A 694 57.32 41.53 8.48
CA PHE A 694 57.76 42.19 7.25
C PHE A 694 57.81 41.25 6.05
N GLU A 695 58.22 39.97 6.22
CA GLU A 695 58.12 38.98 5.15
C GLU A 695 56.66 38.77 4.70
N GLY A 696 55.71 38.76 5.64
CA GLY A 696 54.28 38.72 5.31
C GLY A 696 53.79 39.94 4.53
N LEU A 697 54.26 41.15 4.87
CA LEU A 697 53.91 42.39 4.17
C LEU A 697 54.44 42.46 2.73
N LYS A 698 55.53 41.76 2.41
CA LYS A 698 56.06 41.70 1.04
C LYS A 698 55.15 40.93 0.09
N ASN A 699 54.28 40.07 0.62
CA ASN A 699 53.43 39.23 -0.18
C ASN A 699 52.49 40.07 -1.07
N PRO A 700 52.41 39.82 -2.39
CA PRO A 700 51.55 40.58 -3.32
C PRO A 700 50.05 40.58 -2.99
N VAL A 701 49.57 39.64 -2.18
CA VAL A 701 48.15 39.61 -1.77
C VAL A 701 47.86 40.45 -0.53
N CYS A 702 48.89 41.00 0.13
CA CYS A 702 48.74 41.81 1.32
C CYS A 702 48.20 43.21 0.97
N GLU A 703 47.02 43.55 1.48
CA GLU A 703 46.35 44.84 1.23
C GLU A 703 46.42 45.79 2.43
N LEU A 704 47.31 45.53 3.39
CA LEU A 704 47.46 46.33 4.61
C LEU A 704 47.97 47.74 4.28
N LYS A 705 47.28 48.76 4.80
CA LYS A 705 47.60 50.18 4.54
C LYS A 705 48.21 50.88 5.75
N ILE A 706 47.85 50.46 6.95
CA ILE A 706 48.26 51.11 8.20
C ILE A 706 48.89 50.06 9.10
N LEU A 707 50.13 50.30 9.52
CA LEU A 707 50.85 49.46 10.47
C LEU A 707 51.42 50.32 11.60
N LYS A 708 51.07 49.98 12.83
CA LYS A 708 51.57 50.69 14.02
C LYS A 708 52.42 49.75 14.87
N LEU A 709 53.67 50.14 15.08
CA LEU A 709 54.75 49.39 15.75
C LEU A 709 55.46 50.27 16.79
N SER A 710 54.75 51.25 17.37
CA SER A 710 55.32 52.12 18.40
C SER A 710 55.67 51.32 19.65
N ASN A 711 56.86 51.57 20.22
CA ASN A 711 57.33 50.93 21.46
C ASN A 711 57.32 49.39 21.36
N CYS A 712 57.96 48.83 20.34
CA CYS A 712 58.01 47.39 20.06
C CYS A 712 59.37 46.72 20.33
N ALA A 713 60.30 47.46 20.95
CA ALA A 713 61.69 47.05 21.18
C ALA A 713 62.45 46.71 19.89
N LEU A 714 62.22 47.49 18.83
CA LEU A 714 62.94 47.37 17.55
C LEU A 714 64.28 48.13 17.60
N THR A 715 65.29 47.60 16.92
CA THR A 715 66.62 48.22 16.78
C THR A 715 67.02 48.36 15.30
N GLU A 716 68.25 48.82 15.02
CA GLU A 716 68.78 48.89 13.67
C GLU A 716 68.72 47.54 12.89
N GLU A 717 68.67 46.40 13.58
CA GLU A 717 68.68 45.07 12.94
C GLU A 717 67.43 44.75 12.11
N SER A 718 66.27 45.29 12.45
CA SER A 718 65.01 45.09 11.70
C SER A 718 64.83 46.04 10.51
N CYS A 719 65.60 47.13 10.47
CA CYS A 719 65.45 48.19 9.48
C CYS A 719 65.78 47.72 8.05
N SER A 720 66.70 46.77 7.89
CA SER A 720 67.01 46.17 6.58
C SER A 720 65.81 45.43 5.96
N ALA A 721 65.07 44.68 6.79
CA ALA A 721 63.88 43.96 6.35
C ALA A 721 62.74 44.93 6.02
N LEU A 722 62.57 45.99 6.83
CA LEU A 722 61.61 47.06 6.56
C LEU A 722 61.93 47.80 5.25
N ALA A 723 63.19 48.14 5.00
CA ALA A 723 63.62 48.81 3.78
C ALA A 723 63.23 48.01 2.53
N SER A 724 63.35 46.67 2.61
CA SER A 724 62.90 45.77 1.55
C SER A 724 61.38 45.73 1.37
N VAL A 725 60.57 45.97 2.42
CA VAL A 725 59.11 46.14 2.30
C VAL A 725 58.78 47.46 1.62
N LEU A 726 59.41 48.55 2.05
CA LEU A 726 59.12 49.91 1.57
C LEU A 726 59.49 50.11 0.10
N SER A 727 60.57 49.46 -0.36
CA SER A 727 61.03 49.48 -1.75
C SER A 727 60.30 48.48 -2.66
N SER A 728 59.43 47.63 -2.12
CA SER A 728 58.69 46.63 -2.91
C SER A 728 57.50 47.23 -3.64
N ASP A 729 57.39 46.96 -4.95
CA ASP A 729 56.23 47.35 -5.76
C ASP A 729 54.91 46.73 -5.28
N SER A 730 54.97 45.59 -4.59
CA SER A 730 53.81 44.91 -4.02
C SER A 730 53.27 45.58 -2.75
N SER A 731 54.05 46.47 -2.11
CA SER A 731 53.63 47.07 -0.85
C SER A 731 52.41 47.97 -1.04
N SER A 732 51.43 47.75 -0.16
CA SER A 732 50.21 48.55 -0.03
C SER A 732 50.27 49.56 1.13
N LEU A 733 51.39 49.59 1.86
CA LEU A 733 51.53 50.35 3.10
C LEU A 733 51.57 51.86 2.81
N LYS A 734 50.75 52.60 3.55
CA LYS A 734 50.57 54.05 3.44
C LYS A 734 50.92 54.80 4.72
N ASP A 735 50.72 54.17 5.87
CA ASP A 735 50.93 54.77 7.18
C ASP A 735 51.71 53.79 8.06
N LEU A 736 52.86 54.25 8.54
CA LEU A 736 53.78 53.47 9.37
C LEU A 736 54.20 54.26 10.60
N ASP A 737 53.92 53.71 11.78
CA ASP A 737 54.36 54.26 13.06
C ASP A 737 55.43 53.36 13.68
N LEU A 738 56.64 53.89 13.85
CA LEU A 738 57.80 53.22 14.46
C LEU A 738 58.29 53.95 15.71
N SER A 739 57.51 54.89 16.24
CA SER A 739 57.94 55.74 17.36
C SER A 739 58.36 54.93 18.59
N ASN A 740 59.17 55.53 19.46
CA ASN A 740 59.62 54.91 20.71
C ASN A 740 60.39 53.57 20.52
N ASN A 741 61.14 53.42 19.42
CA ASN A 741 62.02 52.27 19.16
C ASN A 741 63.48 52.72 19.02
N THR A 742 64.46 51.91 19.39
CA THR A 742 65.89 52.32 19.40
C THR A 742 66.58 52.05 18.06
N LEU A 743 66.09 52.69 16.99
CA LEU A 743 66.56 52.45 15.62
C LEU A 743 67.94 53.05 15.32
N LYS A 744 68.27 54.18 15.97
CA LYS A 744 69.49 54.97 15.75
C LYS A 744 69.67 55.43 14.30
N ASP A 745 70.75 56.17 14.04
CA ASP A 745 71.08 56.65 12.68
C ASP A 745 71.28 55.51 11.69
N SER A 746 71.95 54.42 12.09
CA SER A 746 72.22 53.26 11.24
C SER A 746 70.93 52.55 10.76
N GLY A 747 69.91 52.45 11.63
CA GLY A 747 68.61 51.94 11.23
C GLY A 747 67.86 52.88 10.29
N VAL A 748 67.91 54.19 10.58
CA VAL A 748 67.28 55.22 9.75
C VAL A 748 67.94 55.34 8.36
N GLU A 749 69.25 55.13 8.25
CA GLU A 749 69.96 55.03 6.97
C GLU A 749 69.37 53.91 6.09
N LEU A 750 69.14 52.73 6.67
CA LEU A 750 68.52 51.60 5.97
C LEU A 750 67.07 51.91 5.58
N ILE A 751 66.27 52.49 6.49
CA ILE A 751 64.90 52.91 6.17
C ILE A 751 64.90 53.94 5.03
N SER A 752 65.86 54.88 5.06
CA SER A 752 66.04 55.91 4.04
C SER A 752 66.33 55.29 2.66
N ASP A 753 67.09 54.19 2.59
CA ASP A 753 67.28 53.45 1.34
C ASP A 753 65.96 52.88 0.80
N GLY A 754 65.09 52.37 1.67
CA GLY A 754 63.77 51.86 1.30
C GLY A 754 62.74 52.93 0.91
N LEU A 755 62.92 54.17 1.38
CA LEU A 755 62.05 55.32 1.07
C LEU A 755 62.34 56.00 -0.27
N LYS A 756 63.42 55.60 -0.95
CA LYS A 756 63.78 56.09 -2.29
C LYS A 756 62.76 55.65 -3.34
N ASP A 757 63.14 55.71 -4.61
CA ASP A 757 62.26 55.51 -5.77
C ASP A 757 61.31 54.30 -5.60
N ASN A 758 60.03 54.49 -5.96
CA ASN A 758 58.92 53.53 -5.87
C ASN A 758 58.27 53.30 -4.49
N CYS A 759 58.77 53.92 -3.41
CA CYS A 759 58.07 53.86 -2.13
C CYS A 759 56.73 54.61 -2.19
N LYS A 760 55.65 53.95 -1.71
CA LYS A 760 54.27 54.47 -1.72
C LYS A 760 53.81 55.03 -0.37
N LEU A 761 54.68 55.03 0.63
CA LEU A 761 54.37 55.44 2.00
C LEU A 761 54.02 56.94 2.04
N GLU A 762 52.92 57.28 2.72
CA GLU A 762 52.40 58.64 2.84
C GLU A 762 52.65 59.23 4.23
N LYS A 763 52.73 58.39 5.27
CA LYS A 763 52.97 58.82 6.64
C LYS A 763 54.01 57.94 7.32
N LEU A 764 54.96 58.58 7.97
CA LEU A 764 56.01 57.92 8.74
C LEU A 764 56.20 58.63 10.08
N CYS A 765 56.05 57.88 11.18
CA CYS A 765 56.35 58.37 12.52
C CYS A 765 57.61 57.69 13.06
N LEU A 766 58.62 58.50 13.39
CA LEU A 766 59.92 58.11 13.94
C LEU A 766 60.21 58.89 15.24
N SER A 767 59.16 59.31 15.96
CA SER A 767 59.30 60.03 17.23
C SER A 767 60.09 59.19 18.24
N ASP A 768 60.99 59.81 19.00
CA ASP A 768 61.77 59.18 20.07
C ASP A 768 62.53 57.91 19.61
N CYS A 769 63.20 57.98 18.46
CA CYS A 769 63.91 56.86 17.84
C CYS A 769 65.44 56.85 18.04
N SER A 770 65.96 57.74 18.90
CA SER A 770 67.40 57.96 19.12
C SER A 770 68.16 58.40 17.85
N ILE A 771 67.54 59.24 17.03
CA ILE A 771 68.10 59.75 15.77
C ILE A 771 68.92 61.01 16.05
N THR A 772 70.13 61.09 15.48
CA THR A 772 71.02 62.25 15.53
C THR A 772 71.14 62.92 14.16
N GLU A 773 72.02 63.92 14.02
CA GLU A 773 72.18 64.69 12.78
C GLU A 773 72.45 63.84 11.51
N GLU A 774 73.08 62.66 11.64
CA GLU A 774 73.33 61.76 10.51
C GLU A 774 72.05 61.08 9.98
N GLY A 775 71.16 60.61 10.86
CA GLY A 775 69.88 60.04 10.43
C GLY A 775 68.97 61.08 9.78
N TYR A 776 69.02 62.34 10.25
CA TYR A 776 68.31 63.46 9.61
C TYR A 776 68.84 63.73 8.18
N LYS A 777 70.16 63.68 7.97
CA LYS A 777 70.77 63.78 6.62
C LYS A 777 70.30 62.65 5.70
N ALA A 778 70.26 61.42 6.21
CA ALA A 778 69.81 60.25 5.46
C ALA A 778 68.35 60.40 4.99
N LEU A 779 67.45 60.81 5.89
CA LEU A 779 66.04 61.06 5.56
C LEU A 779 65.88 62.19 4.54
N ALA A 780 66.61 63.30 4.70
CA ALA A 780 66.59 64.39 3.73
C ALA A 780 67.05 63.92 2.33
N SER A 781 68.06 63.07 2.26
CA SER A 781 68.53 62.45 1.00
C SER A 781 67.47 61.56 0.36
N ALA A 782 66.79 60.69 1.14
CA ALA A 782 65.72 59.84 0.64
C ALA A 782 64.53 60.65 0.09
N LEU A 783 64.11 61.69 0.81
CA LEU A 783 63.03 62.57 0.39
C LEU A 783 63.39 63.36 -0.89
N ARG A 784 64.67 63.71 -1.10
CA ARG A 784 65.12 64.29 -2.38
C ARG A 784 64.99 63.30 -3.54
N SER A 785 65.21 62.01 -3.30
CA SER A 785 65.06 60.95 -4.32
C SER A 785 63.59 60.71 -4.66
N ASN A 786 62.71 60.72 -3.66
CA ASN A 786 61.28 60.47 -3.82
C ASN A 786 60.40 61.60 -3.23
N PRO A 787 60.35 62.76 -3.89
CA PRO A 787 59.78 63.98 -3.29
C PRO A 787 58.25 63.99 -3.24
N SER A 788 57.56 63.10 -3.97
CA SER A 788 56.12 63.22 -4.25
C SER A 788 55.20 62.33 -3.43
N HIS A 789 55.72 61.44 -2.58
CA HIS A 789 54.91 60.41 -1.91
C HIS A 789 54.71 60.61 -0.40
N LEU A 790 55.75 60.97 0.37
CA LEU A 790 55.59 61.19 1.81
C LEU A 790 54.89 62.54 2.08
N ILE A 791 53.83 62.51 2.88
CA ILE A 791 52.95 63.65 3.21
C ILE A 791 53.16 64.08 4.67
N GLU A 792 53.40 63.14 5.58
CA GLU A 792 53.58 63.40 7.01
C GLU A 792 54.81 62.66 7.54
N LEU A 793 55.70 63.41 8.19
CA LEU A 793 56.89 62.88 8.85
C LEU A 793 56.94 63.45 10.27
N ASP A 794 56.96 62.57 11.27
CA ASP A 794 57.11 62.95 12.68
C ASP A 794 58.46 62.48 13.21
N LEU A 795 59.30 63.44 13.63
CA LEU A 795 60.64 63.21 14.17
C LEU A 795 60.78 63.76 15.60
N THR A 796 59.65 64.06 16.26
CA THR A 796 59.61 64.59 17.62
C THR A 796 60.48 63.78 18.59
N GLY A 797 61.13 64.42 19.56
CA GLY A 797 61.92 63.69 20.57
C GLY A 797 63.27 63.12 20.10
N ASN A 798 63.73 63.48 18.89
CA ASN A 798 65.09 63.18 18.40
C ASN A 798 66.00 64.43 18.43
N ASP A 799 67.31 64.24 18.17
CA ASP A 799 68.30 65.33 18.19
C ASP A 799 68.82 65.66 16.78
N PRO A 800 68.21 66.61 16.05
CA PRO A 800 68.63 66.92 14.68
C PRO A 800 70.03 67.55 14.57
N GLY A 801 70.62 68.05 15.67
CA GLY A 801 71.82 68.89 15.61
C GLY A 801 71.65 70.14 14.72
N GLN A 802 72.74 70.88 14.50
CA GLN A 802 72.69 72.03 13.58
C GLN A 802 72.64 71.59 12.11
N SER A 803 73.30 70.49 11.77
CA SER A 803 73.41 70.05 10.38
C SER A 803 72.14 69.34 9.87
N GLY A 804 71.46 68.55 10.71
CA GLY A 804 70.18 67.93 10.36
C GLY A 804 69.05 68.96 10.20
N VAL A 805 68.99 69.98 11.08
CA VAL A 805 68.05 71.12 10.91
C VAL A 805 68.28 71.84 9.59
N LYS A 806 69.55 72.03 9.20
CA LYS A 806 69.89 72.68 7.94
C LYS A 806 69.40 71.85 6.74
N GLU A 807 69.70 70.55 6.69
CA GLU A 807 69.32 69.70 5.56
C GLU A 807 67.80 69.58 5.37
N LEU A 808 67.03 69.48 6.47
CA LEU A 808 65.56 69.48 6.40
C LEU A 808 64.99 70.85 5.99
N ASN A 809 65.56 71.96 6.45
CA ASN A 809 65.15 73.28 6.00
C ASN A 809 65.44 73.49 4.50
N ASP A 810 66.62 73.05 4.04
CA ASP A 810 67.00 73.10 2.63
C ASP A 810 66.04 72.24 1.78
N LEU A 811 65.61 71.08 2.31
CA LEU A 811 64.57 70.25 1.68
C LEU A 811 63.23 70.99 1.55
N LEU A 812 62.74 71.60 2.63
CA LEU A 812 61.45 72.32 2.64
C LEU A 812 61.44 73.57 1.74
N GLN A 813 62.60 74.16 1.47
CA GLN A 813 62.74 75.30 0.55
C GLN A 813 62.80 74.89 -0.93
N GLY A 814 63.00 73.62 -1.24
CA GLY A 814 63.06 73.12 -2.61
C GLY A 814 61.66 72.99 -3.26
N PRO A 815 61.55 73.14 -4.59
CA PRO A 815 60.28 72.96 -5.30
C PRO A 815 59.89 71.48 -5.40
N ASN A 816 58.58 71.20 -5.27
CA ASN A 816 57.92 69.90 -5.54
C ASN A 816 58.01 68.80 -4.46
N TYR A 817 57.82 69.12 -3.18
CA TYR A 817 57.61 68.09 -2.13
C TYR A 817 56.14 67.94 -1.74
N SER A 818 55.70 66.70 -1.52
CA SER A 818 54.35 66.38 -1.00
C SER A 818 54.24 66.47 0.52
N LEU A 819 55.37 66.67 1.22
CA LEU A 819 55.43 66.77 2.67
C LEU A 819 54.68 68.02 3.16
N LYS A 820 53.55 67.81 3.83
CA LYS A 820 52.68 68.87 4.38
C LYS A 820 52.88 69.07 5.87
N THR A 821 53.26 68.00 6.56
CA THR A 821 53.44 68.00 8.01
C THR A 821 54.82 67.43 8.33
N LEU A 822 55.66 68.26 8.95
CA LEU A 822 56.90 67.85 9.59
C LEU A 822 56.81 68.26 11.06
N ARG A 823 57.02 67.31 11.98
CA ARG A 823 56.99 67.55 13.43
C ARG A 823 58.32 67.27 14.08
#